data_AF-A0A173YIK7-F1
#
_entry.id   AF-A0A173YIK7-F1
#
_cell.length_a   1.000
_cell.length_b   1.000
_cell.length_c   1.000
_cell.angle_alpha   90.00
_cell.angle_beta   90.00
_cell.angle_gamma   90.00
#
_symmetry.space_group_name_H-M   'P 1'
#
loop_
_entity.id
_entity.type
_entity.pdbx_description
1 polymer ?
#
loop_
_entity_poly.entity_id
_entity_poly.type
_entity_poly.pdbx_seq_one_letter_code
_entity_poly.pdbx_strand_id
1 'polypeptide(L)'
;MIRKKRMGKGIAKILSGLLVFGMVAGLVPTVPGGTVHAKAEGESEPGVTAEQSEENVPHTHCECGTGELSAESHTNHHTTQTWTGIDDLSKITKSGEYYLTKDITINSVWDCPSGVELCLNGHSITRNTEAIDGSFGGNAVIRINENTSFALTDCQKTVGTITHAKGVSGEGVYNAGFFIMYNGKISGNNSSGVNAQSLFEMYDGMICNNKTSDLGGGVYVSDSGGYKYNFEMYGGEISDNEAKYGAGVFIQGTKVAMTGGTIYNNKSTYSGGGVYNGSGTFTMSDGTTISGNKAMCGGGVYKESGTFTMSGGTITGNTAAGSAANASGGGVYNKADAFTMSGGTITKNKSQSSGGGVYYKSGTFEMSGGAITDNETKEYGGGVCNEDGTFEMSGGEITRNKSEKNGGGVQHASQEPFKMSGTAKITNNTAISNGGGVLVARGYAITLGGEVEITGNKVGDNRDNNLYLGRDTTVQTDSLTGKETIGVTTYNSPTDDSSVTITSNAASVDCFFSDNSNYEIGTDAVAGVVLKCKEKLPTVPDPEPKTFTYDTTEHTGIELGENYTVARGTNSATDAGTYEVIIKPFAGKTWENGTADEKTFNWEITKASQSAPTGLEGEKPTTAGGSDGKIIGVNVNMEYRKSEDSSYIACTGTEITGLSAGTYEVRYKGDKNHEESPAFVVTVPDADKPVYILEIINGTGNGTYVEGTVVTITANPAADGKVFDKWVKMYGDAVIADENSATTTVTTKIAPTQIQATYKDSETIPTPNPEPTPNPNPGPEPTPTPEPTPTPTPNPTPEATTPTPDPAPATSTPAASTTTAPASSAAAAPAQVTYDILDGAGSSWTQNTDGSLAIRGSGEISKFREVKVDGVTVDPVNYTVTEGSTIITFKPEYLKSLSAGNHSFELVWTDGTAATNFTVAENADQSAKSPKTGEDFSRTLCTVLLMVSCAGLAGMFVRRKRNNVR
;
A
#
# COMPACT_ATOMS: atom_id res chain seq x y z
N MET A 1 -61.95 -9.40 27.80
CA MET A 1 -61.96 -8.01 27.27
C MET A 1 -60.59 -7.79 26.64
N ILE A 2 -60.42 -7.48 25.35
CA ILE A 2 -60.72 -6.21 24.63
C ILE A 2 -59.84 -5.07 25.20
N ARG A 3 -58.90 -4.42 24.48
CA ARG A 3 -58.32 -4.50 23.09
C ARG A 3 -56.85 -3.98 23.15
N LYS A 4 -55.86 -4.50 22.39
CA LYS A 4 -55.32 -4.03 21.06
C LYS A 4 -55.06 -2.50 20.97
N LYS A 5 -53.96 -1.93 20.44
CA LYS A 5 -52.80 -2.29 19.53
C LYS A 5 -51.53 -1.52 20.02
N ARG A 6 -50.24 -1.79 19.74
CA ARG A 6 -49.42 -2.53 18.71
C ARG A 6 -49.03 -1.76 17.42
N MET A 7 -47.72 -1.83 17.08
CA MET A 7 -46.94 -1.38 15.88
C MET A 7 -46.07 -0.12 16.13
N GLY A 8 -44.84 0.01 15.61
CA GLY A 8 -44.07 -0.91 14.72
C GLY A 8 -42.55 -0.60 14.70
N LYS A 9 -41.73 -1.48 14.08
CA LYS A 9 -40.25 -1.37 13.98
C LYS A 9 -39.81 -0.59 12.73
N GLY A 10 -38.59 -0.03 12.73
CA GLY A 10 -37.83 0.23 11.49
C GLY A 10 -36.52 1.03 11.66
N ILE A 11 -35.38 0.38 11.37
CA ILE A 11 -34.23 0.82 10.51
C ILE A 11 -33.81 2.32 10.64
N ALA A 12 -32.56 2.69 10.91
CA ALA A 12 -31.33 2.20 10.27
C ALA A 12 -30.11 2.01 11.20
N LYS A 13 -28.97 1.56 10.63
CA LYS A 13 -27.70 1.27 11.31
C LYS A 13 -26.52 1.49 10.34
N ILE A 14 -25.36 1.89 10.88
CA ILE A 14 -24.01 1.96 10.28
C ILE A 14 -23.79 3.02 9.17
N LEU A 15 -22.68 3.77 9.32
CA LEU A 15 -21.56 4.00 8.38
C LEU A 15 -21.13 5.47 8.17
N SER A 16 -20.05 5.86 8.86
CA SER A 16 -19.02 6.79 8.35
C SER A 16 -17.80 6.75 9.28
N GLY A 17 -16.61 6.49 8.75
CA GLY A 17 -15.34 6.53 9.48
C GLY A 17 -14.16 6.68 8.52
N LEU A 18 -13.08 7.29 8.99
CA LEU A 18 -11.74 7.48 8.37
C LEU A 18 -11.69 7.95 6.89
N LEU A 19 -11.23 9.18 6.67
CA LEU A 19 -9.88 9.55 6.18
C LEU A 19 -9.87 11.10 6.04
N VAL A 20 -8.91 11.92 6.49
CA VAL A 20 -7.43 11.88 6.59
C VAL A 20 -6.73 12.60 5.41
N PHE A 21 -6.39 13.87 5.69
CA PHE A 21 -5.36 14.75 5.09
C PHE A 21 -5.51 15.39 3.69
N GLY A 22 -5.19 16.68 3.68
CA GLY A 22 -4.99 17.60 2.54
C GLY A 22 -4.54 18.96 3.11
N MET A 23 -3.57 19.66 2.50
CA MET A 23 -2.79 20.71 3.19
C MET A 23 -2.98 22.14 2.66
N VAL A 24 -2.85 23.11 3.58
CA VAL A 24 -2.45 24.53 3.40
C VAL A 24 -3.29 25.43 2.48
N ALA A 25 -4.14 26.26 3.09
CA ALA A 25 -4.06 27.73 2.99
C ALA A 25 -4.96 28.34 4.09
N GLY A 26 -4.56 29.47 4.70
CA GLY A 26 -5.25 30.03 5.87
C GLY A 26 -6.33 31.07 5.54
N LEU A 27 -7.49 30.96 6.18
CA LEU A 27 -8.44 32.07 6.44
C LEU A 27 -9.38 31.68 7.60
N VAL A 28 -9.78 32.65 8.42
CA VAL A 28 -10.54 32.42 9.66
C VAL A 28 -12.01 32.14 9.37
N PRO A 29 -12.61 31.02 9.84
CA PRO A 29 -14.03 30.76 9.71
C PRO A 29 -14.83 31.45 10.82
N THR A 30 -15.56 32.51 10.49
CA THR A 30 -16.64 33.01 11.36
C THR A 30 -17.88 32.14 11.16
N VAL A 31 -18.42 31.60 12.26
CA VAL A 31 -19.69 30.83 12.27
C VAL A 31 -20.81 31.75 12.77
N PRO A 32 -21.99 31.81 12.11
CA PRO A 32 -22.97 32.86 12.37
C PRO A 32 -24.06 32.47 13.38
N GLY A 33 -24.51 33.44 14.19
CA GLY A 33 -25.68 33.27 15.06
C GLY A 33 -26.03 34.50 15.89
N GLY A 34 -26.81 35.44 15.33
CA GLY A 34 -27.28 36.62 16.06
C GLY A 34 -28.28 37.45 15.25
N THR A 35 -29.57 37.37 15.58
CA THR A 35 -30.64 38.04 14.82
C THR A 35 -30.86 39.47 15.29
N VAL A 36 -30.63 40.45 14.41
CA VAL A 36 -30.89 41.87 14.68
C VAL A 36 -32.38 42.20 14.62
N HIS A 37 -32.93 42.73 15.72
CA HIS A 37 -34.18 43.48 15.72
C HIS A 37 -33.91 44.95 15.40
N ALA A 38 -34.06 45.33 14.13
CA ALA A 38 -33.90 46.72 13.71
C ALA A 38 -35.10 47.60 14.12
N LYS A 39 -34.82 48.84 14.50
CA LYS A 39 -35.79 49.95 14.52
C LYS A 39 -35.11 51.17 13.89
N ALA A 40 -35.87 51.91 13.08
CA ALA A 40 -35.31 52.84 12.10
C ALA A 40 -35.00 54.25 12.65
N GLU A 41 -34.14 54.95 11.91
CA GLU A 41 -33.80 56.36 12.07
C GLU A 41 -35.00 57.29 11.83
N GLY A 42 -34.87 58.56 12.23
CA GLY A 42 -35.85 59.61 11.99
C GLY A 42 -35.25 61.01 12.02
N GLU A 43 -34.72 61.43 10.85
CA GLU A 43 -34.57 62.81 10.34
C GLU A 43 -33.85 63.88 11.18
N SER A 44 -33.18 64.80 10.48
CA SER A 44 -32.36 65.87 11.04
C SER A 44 -32.90 67.27 10.71
N GLU A 45 -32.84 68.19 11.67
CA GLU A 45 -32.78 69.63 11.41
C GLU A 45 -31.71 70.32 12.29
N PRO A 46 -31.12 71.46 11.87
CA PRO A 46 -29.89 71.96 12.47
C PRO A 46 -30.05 73.21 13.36
N GLY A 47 -29.28 73.24 14.44
CA GLY A 47 -28.63 74.46 14.94
C GLY A 47 -29.32 75.26 16.05
N VAL A 48 -28.79 75.13 17.27
CA VAL A 48 -28.70 76.22 18.25
C VAL A 48 -27.28 76.20 18.84
N THR A 49 -26.62 77.35 18.90
CA THR A 49 -25.30 77.52 19.54
C THR A 49 -25.44 77.95 20.99
N ALA A 50 -24.97 77.12 21.93
CA ALA A 50 -24.60 77.55 23.27
C ALA A 50 -23.60 76.55 23.88
N GLU A 51 -22.51 77.03 24.48
CA GLU A 51 -21.68 76.21 25.35
C GLU A 51 -22.41 75.98 26.68
N GLN A 52 -22.73 74.73 26.97
CA GLN A 52 -22.96 74.24 28.34
C GLN A 52 -22.21 72.91 28.50
N SER A 53 -21.71 72.67 29.71
CA SER A 53 -20.90 71.49 30.04
C SER A 53 -21.69 70.20 29.86
N GLU A 54 -21.11 69.22 29.16
CA GLU A 54 -21.62 67.84 29.07
C GLU A 54 -21.39 67.07 30.38
N GLU A 55 -22.01 67.56 31.46
CA GLU A 55 -22.03 66.91 32.76
C GLU A 55 -23.32 66.09 32.89
N ASN A 56 -23.20 64.77 33.07
CA ASN A 56 -24.27 63.76 33.10
C ASN A 56 -24.92 63.36 31.75
N VAL A 57 -24.11 62.85 30.82
CA VAL A 57 -24.53 61.62 30.10
C VAL A 57 -24.17 60.43 30.99
N PRO A 58 -25.11 59.56 31.39
CA PRO A 58 -24.80 58.45 32.30
C PRO A 58 -23.94 57.39 31.62
N HIS A 59 -22.64 57.38 31.93
CA HIS A 59 -21.71 56.32 31.56
C HIS A 59 -21.97 55.10 32.46
N THR A 60 -22.44 53.99 31.89
CA THR A 60 -22.87 52.78 32.63
C THR A 60 -22.10 51.55 32.18
N HIS A 61 -21.56 50.79 33.13
CA HIS A 61 -20.78 49.58 32.89
C HIS A 61 -21.55 48.29 33.27
N CYS A 62 -21.14 47.15 32.71
CA CYS A 62 -21.41 45.82 33.31
C CYS A 62 -20.11 45.34 33.95
N GLU A 63 -20.02 45.30 35.27
CA GLU A 63 -18.78 45.07 36.06
C GLU A 63 -18.21 43.62 35.96
N CYS A 64 -18.49 42.91 34.86
CA CYS A 64 -18.14 41.50 34.63
C CYS A 64 -17.82 41.22 33.14
N GLY A 65 -17.16 42.15 32.45
CA GLY A 65 -16.79 42.01 31.04
C GLY A 65 -18.00 41.96 30.08
N THR A 66 -17.87 41.19 29.00
CA THR A 66 -18.84 41.20 27.88
C THR A 66 -20.18 40.47 28.13
N GLY A 67 -20.38 39.91 29.33
CA GLY A 67 -21.67 39.36 29.78
C GLY A 67 -21.78 37.82 29.84
N GLU A 68 -20.70 37.09 29.50
CA GLU A 68 -20.64 35.62 29.58
C GLU A 68 -19.42 35.16 30.43
N LEU A 69 -19.47 35.39 31.75
CA LEU A 69 -18.51 34.82 32.71
C LEU A 69 -19.21 33.83 33.65
N SER A 70 -18.53 32.72 33.96
CA SER A 70 -19.09 31.55 34.67
C SER A 70 -18.54 31.34 36.09
N ALA A 71 -17.83 32.32 36.65
CA ALA A 71 -17.30 32.24 38.01
C ALA A 71 -18.42 32.37 39.06
N GLU A 72 -18.68 31.32 39.84
CA GLU A 72 -19.82 31.20 40.77
C GLU A 72 -19.85 32.24 41.92
N SER A 73 -18.84 33.10 42.06
CA SER A 73 -18.68 34.09 43.13
C SER A 73 -19.17 35.50 42.80
N HIS A 74 -19.10 35.95 41.55
CA HIS A 74 -19.38 37.36 41.19
C HIS A 74 -20.88 37.57 40.91
N THR A 75 -21.64 37.76 41.98
CA THR A 75 -23.12 37.83 41.98
C THR A 75 -23.69 39.24 42.17
N ASN A 76 -22.84 40.26 42.31
CA ASN A 76 -23.23 41.63 42.62
C ASN A 76 -23.32 42.49 41.35
N HIS A 77 -24.50 42.54 40.72
CA HIS A 77 -24.74 43.38 39.55
C HIS A 77 -25.16 44.82 39.95
N HIS A 78 -24.21 45.74 40.15
CA HIS A 78 -24.51 47.14 40.49
C HIS A 78 -24.84 47.99 39.24
N THR A 79 -26.08 47.89 38.76
CA THR A 79 -26.52 48.53 37.50
C THR A 79 -26.70 50.06 37.55
N THR A 80 -26.30 50.75 38.63
CA THR A 80 -26.43 52.22 38.78
C THR A 80 -25.30 52.82 39.62
N GLN A 81 -24.10 52.94 39.04
CA GLN A 81 -22.99 53.75 39.58
C GLN A 81 -22.82 55.04 38.73
N THR A 82 -22.37 56.15 39.33
CA THR A 82 -22.25 57.45 38.63
C THR A 82 -20.79 57.76 38.32
N TRP A 83 -20.34 57.30 37.16
CA TRP A 83 -18.95 57.41 36.72
C TRP A 83 -18.55 58.87 36.41
N THR A 84 -17.36 59.27 36.85
CA THR A 84 -16.80 60.63 36.69
C THR A 84 -15.90 60.72 35.46
N GLY A 85 -16.25 61.56 34.49
CA GLY A 85 -15.45 61.79 33.29
C GLY A 85 -14.17 62.58 33.58
N ILE A 86 -13.02 62.08 33.12
CA ILE A 86 -11.72 62.73 33.28
C ILE A 86 -10.90 62.78 31.98
N ASP A 87 -10.11 63.84 31.87
CA ASP A 87 -9.16 64.08 30.78
C ASP A 87 -7.72 64.31 31.29
N ASP A 88 -7.49 64.06 32.58
CA ASP A 88 -6.21 64.14 33.29
C ASP A 88 -6.29 63.25 34.55
N LEU A 89 -5.33 62.35 34.76
CA LEU A 89 -5.31 61.42 35.89
C LEU A 89 -5.11 62.12 37.25
N SER A 90 -4.55 63.34 37.27
CA SER A 90 -4.40 64.13 38.50
C SER A 90 -5.73 64.60 39.11
N LYS A 91 -6.85 64.44 38.38
CA LYS A 91 -8.21 64.67 38.89
C LYS A 91 -8.68 63.54 39.82
N ILE A 92 -8.10 62.34 39.70
CA ILE A 92 -8.37 61.22 40.62
C ILE A 92 -7.61 61.49 41.92
N THR A 93 -8.34 61.83 42.98
CA THR A 93 -7.80 62.30 44.27
C THR A 93 -8.34 61.54 45.48
N LYS A 94 -9.22 60.57 45.25
CA LYS A 94 -9.95 59.75 46.24
C LYS A 94 -10.50 58.50 45.55
N SER A 95 -11.10 57.60 46.33
CA SER A 95 -11.91 56.50 45.81
C SER A 95 -13.11 56.97 44.97
N GLY A 96 -13.51 56.14 44.02
CA GLY A 96 -14.65 56.36 43.11
C GLY A 96 -14.42 55.79 41.71
N GLU A 97 -15.44 55.96 40.88
CA GLU A 97 -15.55 55.35 39.55
C GLU A 97 -15.29 56.42 38.48
N TYR A 98 -14.32 56.19 37.60
CA TYR A 98 -13.78 57.20 36.67
C TYR A 98 -13.70 56.67 35.24
N TYR A 99 -13.95 57.50 34.23
CA TYR A 99 -13.77 57.13 32.82
C TYR A 99 -12.98 58.17 32.02
N LEU A 100 -12.16 57.72 31.08
CA LEU A 100 -11.38 58.61 30.22
C LEU A 100 -12.26 59.24 29.13
N THR A 101 -12.06 60.53 28.85
CA THR A 101 -12.73 61.26 27.75
C THR A 101 -11.80 61.57 26.57
N LYS A 102 -10.52 61.21 26.68
CA LYS A 102 -9.48 61.35 25.64
C LYS A 102 -8.25 60.49 26.03
N ASP A 103 -7.33 60.29 25.11
CA ASP A 103 -6.02 59.70 25.41
C ASP A 103 -5.21 60.61 26.36
N ILE A 104 -4.55 60.00 27.34
CA ILE A 104 -3.73 60.69 28.35
C ILE A 104 -2.25 60.36 28.16
N THR A 105 -1.41 61.39 28.24
CA THR A 105 0.05 61.28 28.17
C THR A 105 0.65 61.71 29.50
N ILE A 106 1.46 60.86 30.13
CA ILE A 106 2.12 61.13 31.42
C ILE A 106 3.65 61.15 31.29
N ASN A 107 4.29 62.04 32.06
CA ASN A 107 5.76 62.20 32.11
C ASN A 107 6.35 61.77 33.47
N SER A 108 5.57 61.02 34.24
CA SER A 108 5.91 60.37 35.50
C SER A 108 5.04 59.12 35.64
N VAL A 109 5.28 58.32 36.68
CA VAL A 109 4.31 57.32 37.14
C VAL A 109 3.00 57.98 37.54
N TRP A 110 1.87 57.28 37.40
CA TRP A 110 0.65 57.60 38.13
C TRP A 110 0.51 56.67 39.35
N ASP A 111 0.77 57.22 40.53
CA ASP A 111 0.47 56.57 41.81
C ASP A 111 -1.05 56.61 42.06
N CYS A 112 -1.68 55.44 42.03
CA CYS A 112 -3.13 55.31 42.10
C CYS A 112 -3.65 55.50 43.55
N PRO A 113 -4.67 56.35 43.78
CA PRO A 113 -5.43 56.37 45.04
C PRO A 113 -6.18 55.06 45.29
N SER A 114 -6.36 54.68 46.56
CA SER A 114 -7.05 53.43 46.92
C SER A 114 -8.57 53.52 46.69
N GLY A 115 -9.17 52.44 46.20
CA GLY A 115 -10.60 52.34 45.90
C GLY A 115 -11.01 53.03 44.60
N VAL A 116 -10.15 53.01 43.58
CA VAL A 116 -10.41 53.63 42.27
C VAL A 116 -10.77 52.55 41.25
N GLU A 117 -11.87 52.76 40.54
CA GLU A 117 -12.22 52.01 39.33
C GLU A 117 -12.04 52.91 38.10
N LEU A 118 -11.30 52.44 37.09
CA LEU A 118 -10.98 53.22 35.90
C LEU A 118 -11.41 52.50 34.62
N CYS A 119 -12.39 53.07 33.94
CA CYS A 119 -12.78 52.71 32.59
C CYS A 119 -11.89 53.45 31.57
N LEU A 120 -11.09 52.71 30.81
CA LEU A 120 -10.28 53.28 29.72
C LEU A 120 -11.16 53.89 28.62
N ASN A 121 -12.40 53.43 28.45
CA ASN A 121 -13.38 53.96 27.51
C ASN A 121 -12.81 54.13 26.07
N GLY A 122 -12.02 53.16 25.61
CA GLY A 122 -11.33 53.17 24.32
C GLY A 122 -10.09 54.06 24.23
N HIS A 123 -9.72 54.75 25.31
CA HIS A 123 -8.61 55.70 25.36
C HIS A 123 -7.36 55.15 26.05
N SER A 124 -6.20 55.58 25.57
CA SER A 124 -4.90 55.05 26.00
C SER A 124 -4.22 55.94 27.03
N ILE A 125 -3.48 55.33 27.96
CA ILE A 125 -2.59 56.00 28.90
C ILE A 125 -1.16 55.69 28.47
N THR A 126 -0.46 56.71 27.97
CA THR A 126 0.90 56.58 27.41
C THR A 126 1.93 57.25 28.31
N ARG A 127 2.95 56.50 28.74
CA ARG A 127 4.10 57.06 29.48
C ARG A 127 5.24 57.46 28.55
N ASN A 128 5.62 58.75 28.57
CA ASN A 128 6.58 59.35 27.64
C ASN A 128 8.03 59.43 28.14
N THR A 129 8.31 59.15 29.42
CA THR A 129 9.63 59.36 30.04
C THR A 129 9.99 58.26 31.04
N GLU A 130 11.26 57.86 31.04
CA GLU A 130 11.84 57.01 32.09
C GLU A 130 12.08 57.85 33.36
N ALA A 131 11.98 57.25 34.54
CA ALA A 131 12.35 57.90 35.80
C ALA A 131 13.88 57.99 35.93
N ILE A 132 14.32 59.03 36.65
CA ILE A 132 15.75 59.35 36.83
C ILE A 132 16.31 58.74 38.13
N ASP A 133 15.43 58.25 39.02
CA ASP A 133 15.76 57.86 40.39
C ASP A 133 16.01 56.36 40.61
N GLY A 134 15.66 55.50 39.66
CA GLY A 134 15.81 54.04 39.78
C GLY A 134 14.89 53.40 40.83
N SER A 135 13.81 54.07 41.24
CA SER A 135 12.84 53.53 42.21
C SER A 135 12.12 52.27 41.70
N PHE A 136 11.74 51.36 42.61
CA PHE A 136 10.92 50.19 42.26
C PHE A 136 9.52 50.63 41.82
N GLY A 137 9.05 50.12 40.68
CA GLY A 137 7.87 50.66 40.00
C GLY A 137 8.04 52.13 39.59
N GLY A 138 9.26 52.67 39.57
CA GLY A 138 9.60 54.04 39.14
C GLY A 138 9.22 54.32 37.70
N ASN A 139 9.30 53.28 36.86
CA ASN A 139 8.99 53.33 35.44
C ASN A 139 7.59 52.81 35.07
N ALA A 140 6.76 52.39 36.02
CA ALA A 140 5.41 51.90 35.70
C ALA A 140 4.53 53.01 35.08
N VAL A 141 3.59 52.65 34.18
CA VAL A 141 2.54 53.61 33.76
C VAL A 141 1.60 53.88 34.95
N ILE A 142 1.13 52.81 35.59
CA ILE A 142 0.32 52.85 36.82
C ILE A 142 1.07 52.14 37.96
N ARG A 143 1.13 52.76 39.14
CA ARG A 143 1.60 52.11 40.37
C ARG A 143 0.47 51.99 41.38
N ILE A 144 0.22 50.77 41.83
CA ILE A 144 -0.72 50.42 42.89
C ILE A 144 0.15 50.09 44.10
N ASN A 145 0.14 50.97 45.10
CA ASN A 145 0.97 50.87 46.30
C ASN A 145 0.38 49.87 47.32
N GLU A 146 1.14 49.52 48.36
CA GLU A 146 0.64 48.67 49.45
C GLU A 146 -0.64 49.25 50.06
N ASN A 147 -1.66 48.40 50.27
CA ASN A 147 -2.99 48.79 50.76
C ASN A 147 -3.83 49.68 49.80
N THR A 148 -3.38 49.87 48.56
CA THR A 148 -4.18 50.45 47.47
C THR A 148 -4.97 49.35 46.76
N SER A 149 -6.28 49.54 46.55
CA SER A 149 -7.05 48.76 45.55
C SER A 149 -7.31 49.58 44.29
N PHE A 150 -7.21 48.93 43.13
CA PHE A 150 -7.48 49.51 41.81
C PHE A 150 -8.17 48.48 40.90
N ALA A 151 -9.22 48.91 40.19
CA ALA A 151 -9.85 48.11 39.14
C ALA A 151 -9.70 48.79 37.78
N LEU A 152 -9.32 48.02 36.76
CA LEU A 152 -9.25 48.44 35.36
C LEU A 152 -10.38 47.79 34.56
N THR A 153 -11.03 48.58 33.72
CA THR A 153 -12.01 48.08 32.75
C THR A 153 -11.99 48.88 31.45
N ASP A 154 -12.72 48.41 30.45
CA ASP A 154 -13.09 49.18 29.27
C ASP A 154 -14.45 48.70 28.73
N CYS A 155 -15.36 49.62 28.46
CA CYS A 155 -16.66 49.34 27.84
C CYS A 155 -16.64 49.35 26.31
N GLN A 156 -15.55 49.82 25.67
CA GLN A 156 -15.47 49.99 24.22
C GLN A 156 -14.98 48.74 23.49
N LYS A 157 -15.48 48.54 22.27
CA LYS A 157 -15.06 47.44 21.38
C LYS A 157 -13.64 47.62 20.85
N THR A 158 -13.21 48.87 20.69
CA THR A 158 -11.81 49.24 20.48
C THR A 158 -11.28 49.63 21.84
N VAL A 159 -10.61 48.70 22.53
CA VAL A 159 -10.12 48.95 23.90
C VAL A 159 -8.92 49.89 23.92
N GLY A 160 -8.90 50.77 24.91
CA GLY A 160 -7.79 51.65 25.24
C GLY A 160 -6.59 50.86 25.79
N THR A 161 -5.39 51.46 25.71
CA THR A 161 -4.13 50.77 26.04
C THR A 161 -3.32 51.49 27.11
N ILE A 162 -2.90 50.77 28.15
CA ILE A 162 -1.83 51.15 29.08
C ILE A 162 -0.48 50.79 28.44
N THR A 163 0.32 51.79 28.10
CA THR A 163 1.51 51.61 27.26
C THR A 163 2.64 52.59 27.56
N HIS A 164 3.85 52.19 27.17
CA HIS A 164 5.00 53.06 27.06
C HIS A 164 5.11 53.66 25.65
N ALA A 165 5.61 54.89 25.56
CA ALA A 165 6.03 55.46 24.29
C ALA A 165 7.26 54.71 23.74
N LYS A 166 7.42 54.70 22.42
CA LYS A 166 8.50 53.97 21.75
C LYS A 166 9.89 54.44 22.22
N GLY A 167 10.63 53.53 22.85
CA GLY A 167 11.98 53.81 23.39
C GLY A 167 12.00 54.23 24.85
N VAL A 168 10.86 54.13 25.55
CA VAL A 168 10.75 54.29 27.01
C VAL A 168 10.56 52.90 27.64
N SER A 169 11.23 52.64 28.75
CA SER A 169 11.29 51.30 29.36
C SER A 169 10.65 51.28 30.75
N GLY A 170 9.67 50.41 30.96
CA GLY A 170 8.96 50.29 32.24
C GLY A 170 7.89 49.20 32.23
N GLU A 171 7.21 49.03 33.37
CA GLU A 171 6.04 48.16 33.55
C GLU A 171 4.77 48.82 33.02
N GLY A 172 3.80 48.06 32.50
CA GLY A 172 2.45 48.60 32.27
C GLY A 172 1.79 48.96 33.60
N VAL A 173 1.66 47.98 34.49
CA VAL A 173 1.16 48.14 35.87
C VAL A 173 2.14 47.52 36.86
N TYR A 174 2.48 48.26 37.92
CA TYR A 174 3.19 47.73 39.09
C TYR A 174 2.19 47.58 40.25
N ASN A 175 2.02 46.37 40.77
CA ASN A 175 1.04 46.05 41.81
C ASN A 175 1.68 45.50 43.08
N ALA A 176 1.75 46.34 44.12
CA ALA A 176 2.01 45.96 45.51
C ALA A 176 0.73 46.01 46.39
N GLY A 177 -0.43 46.32 45.80
CA GLY A 177 -1.72 46.43 46.48
C GLY A 177 -2.69 45.31 46.07
N PHE A 178 -3.87 45.68 45.58
CA PHE A 178 -4.83 44.75 44.99
C PHE A 178 -5.26 45.28 43.62
N PHE A 179 -5.11 44.47 42.58
CA PHE A 179 -5.44 44.83 41.20
C PHE A 179 -6.52 43.90 40.65
N ILE A 180 -7.59 44.47 40.09
CA ILE A 180 -8.57 43.73 39.28
C ILE A 180 -8.52 44.24 37.84
N MET A 181 -8.52 43.33 36.86
CA MET A 181 -8.70 43.66 35.44
C MET A 181 -9.97 42.98 34.92
N TYR A 182 -11.02 43.79 34.74
CA TYR A 182 -12.31 43.34 34.20
C TYR A 182 -12.40 43.43 32.67
N ASN A 183 -11.59 44.31 32.06
CA ASN A 183 -11.29 44.39 30.62
C ASN A 183 -10.15 45.43 30.42
N GLY A 184 -9.78 45.71 29.17
CA GLY A 184 -8.78 46.72 28.77
C GLY A 184 -7.55 46.07 28.14
N LYS A 185 -6.51 46.87 27.87
CA LYS A 185 -5.27 46.38 27.25
C LYS A 185 -4.02 46.93 27.92
N ILE A 186 -3.05 46.05 28.18
CA ILE A 186 -1.73 46.38 28.72
C ILE A 186 -0.67 45.89 27.73
N SER A 187 -0.02 46.81 27.02
CA SER A 187 0.74 46.46 25.81
C SER A 187 1.92 47.38 25.52
N GLY A 188 2.97 46.84 24.90
CA GLY A 188 4.16 47.59 24.45
C GLY A 188 5.12 48.00 25.57
N ASN A 189 5.02 47.41 26.75
CA ASN A 189 5.85 47.70 27.91
C ASN A 189 7.13 46.84 27.91
N ASN A 190 8.25 47.39 28.37
CA ASN A 190 9.58 46.77 28.18
C ASN A 190 10.23 46.17 29.46
N SER A 191 9.58 46.29 30.63
CA SER A 191 9.97 45.56 31.85
C SER A 191 9.09 44.32 32.05
N SER A 192 7.77 44.54 32.08
CA SER A 192 6.69 43.54 32.04
C SER A 192 5.38 44.24 31.66
N GLY A 193 4.34 43.50 31.28
CA GLY A 193 2.98 44.04 31.22
C GLY A 193 2.47 44.38 32.62
N VAL A 194 2.44 43.39 33.52
CA VAL A 194 2.06 43.55 34.93
C VAL A 194 3.15 42.95 35.84
N ASN A 195 3.61 43.72 36.82
CA ASN A 195 4.49 43.26 37.90
C ASN A 195 3.63 43.07 39.17
N ALA A 196 3.24 41.82 39.44
CA ALA A 196 2.36 41.41 40.53
C ALA A 196 3.17 40.94 41.75
N GLN A 197 3.45 41.89 42.66
CA GLN A 197 4.03 41.61 43.98
C GLN A 197 2.97 41.22 45.02
N SER A 198 1.71 41.52 44.72
CA SER A 198 0.52 41.21 45.49
C SER A 198 -0.61 40.81 44.54
N LEU A 199 -1.77 40.42 45.11
CA LEU A 199 -2.90 39.83 44.38
C LEU A 199 -3.35 40.67 43.17
N PHE A 200 -3.30 40.02 42.01
CA PHE A 200 -3.88 40.45 40.75
C PHE A 200 -4.98 39.45 40.34
N GLU A 201 -6.19 39.92 40.05
CA GLU A 201 -7.30 39.14 39.50
C GLU A 201 -7.59 39.60 38.06
N MET A 202 -7.64 38.65 37.10
CA MET A 202 -7.92 38.93 35.69
C MET A 202 -9.16 38.19 35.23
N TYR A 203 -10.24 38.94 34.96
CA TYR A 203 -11.52 38.41 34.51
C TYR A 203 -11.71 38.50 32.99
N ASP A 204 -11.18 39.55 32.34
CA ASP A 204 -11.14 39.68 30.87
C ASP A 204 -10.04 40.67 30.44
N GLY A 205 -9.87 40.86 29.13
CA GLY A 205 -8.95 41.82 28.52
C GLY A 205 -7.60 41.23 28.11
N MET A 206 -6.66 42.09 27.67
CA MET A 206 -5.44 41.67 26.97
C MET A 206 -4.16 42.17 27.64
N ILE A 207 -3.21 41.27 27.93
CA ILE A 207 -1.84 41.59 28.33
C ILE A 207 -0.90 41.08 27.23
N CYS A 208 -0.53 41.94 26.28
CA CYS A 208 0.11 41.48 25.05
C CYS A 208 1.22 42.37 24.48
N ASN A 209 2.09 41.80 23.64
CA ASN A 209 3.17 42.52 22.96
C ASN A 209 4.11 43.29 23.92
N ASN A 210 4.25 42.84 25.16
CA ASN A 210 5.22 43.35 26.14
C ASN A 210 6.53 42.56 25.99
N LYS A 211 7.68 43.23 26.15
CA LYS A 211 8.99 42.68 25.73
C LYS A 211 10.13 43.03 26.68
N THR A 212 10.63 42.02 27.39
CA THR A 212 11.75 42.15 28.34
C THR A 212 12.98 41.37 27.91
N SER A 213 14.17 41.81 28.34
CA SER A 213 15.41 41.03 28.24
C SER A 213 15.52 39.93 29.31
N ASP A 214 14.63 39.95 30.31
CA ASP A 214 14.78 39.21 31.55
C ASP A 214 13.53 38.37 31.89
N LEU A 215 12.77 38.73 32.93
CA LEU A 215 11.74 37.86 33.52
C LEU A 215 10.32 38.42 33.30
N GLY A 216 9.36 37.57 32.93
CA GLY A 216 7.93 37.90 32.97
C GLY A 216 7.48 38.93 31.93
N GLY A 217 7.38 38.51 30.66
CA GLY A 217 7.00 39.42 29.56
C GLY A 217 5.60 40.01 29.74
N GLY A 218 4.58 39.15 29.80
CA GLY A 218 3.19 39.54 30.09
C GLY A 218 2.99 39.86 31.57
N VAL A 219 3.08 38.84 32.43
CA VAL A 219 2.91 38.98 33.89
C VAL A 219 4.15 38.44 34.61
N TYR A 220 4.81 39.28 35.40
CA TYR A 220 5.84 38.89 36.37
C TYR A 220 5.21 38.78 37.75
N VAL A 221 5.23 37.60 38.36
CA VAL A 221 4.70 37.34 39.70
C VAL A 221 5.86 37.10 40.66
N SER A 222 6.05 37.99 41.65
CA SER A 222 7.22 37.96 42.54
C SER A 222 6.99 37.12 43.82
N ASP A 223 8.09 36.89 44.55
CA ASP A 223 8.12 36.36 45.92
C ASP A 223 7.99 37.45 47.01
N SER A 224 7.86 38.72 46.62
CA SER A 224 7.90 39.88 47.51
C SER A 224 6.50 40.34 47.94
N GLY A 225 5.72 39.46 48.58
CA GLY A 225 4.34 39.76 49.00
C GLY A 225 3.90 39.00 50.26
N GLY A 226 2.97 39.58 51.02
CA GLY A 226 2.40 38.98 52.25
C GLY A 226 1.13 38.15 52.03
N TYR A 227 0.72 37.92 50.78
CA TYR A 227 -0.59 37.35 50.42
C TYR A 227 -0.50 35.87 50.00
N LYS A 228 -1.66 35.20 49.99
CA LYS A 228 -1.79 33.75 49.73
C LYS A 228 -1.69 33.38 48.24
N TYR A 229 -2.04 34.32 47.38
CA TYR A 229 -2.04 34.23 45.92
C TYR A 229 -1.61 35.59 45.38
N ASN A 230 -0.84 35.60 44.29
CA ASN A 230 -0.39 36.84 43.64
C ASN A 230 -0.99 37.02 42.25
N PHE A 231 -1.48 35.96 41.59
CA PHE A 231 -2.21 36.07 40.32
C PHE A 231 -3.30 34.99 40.18
N GLU A 232 -4.53 35.41 39.90
CA GLU A 232 -5.66 34.53 39.57
C GLU A 232 -6.28 34.95 38.23
N MET A 233 -6.33 34.02 37.27
CA MET A 233 -6.84 34.24 35.92
C MET A 233 -8.15 33.47 35.73
N TYR A 234 -9.24 34.23 35.66
CA TYR A 234 -10.61 33.77 35.42
C TYR A 234 -11.01 33.91 33.94
N GLY A 235 -10.35 34.78 33.18
CA GLY A 235 -10.60 34.99 31.75
C GLY A 235 -9.53 35.84 31.07
N GLY A 236 -9.83 36.34 29.86
CA GLY A 236 -8.94 37.19 29.07
C GLY A 236 -7.76 36.47 28.39
N GLU A 237 -6.81 37.25 27.89
CA GLU A 237 -5.74 36.83 26.99
C GLU A 237 -4.36 37.38 27.42
N ILE A 238 -3.35 36.52 27.48
CA ILE A 238 -1.94 36.91 27.63
C ILE A 238 -1.19 36.46 26.37
N SER A 239 -0.87 37.40 25.46
CA SER A 239 -0.45 37.04 24.10
C SER A 239 0.78 37.73 23.54
N ASP A 240 1.51 37.05 22.66
CA ASP A 240 2.57 37.63 21.80
C ASP A 240 3.68 38.40 22.57
N ASN A 241 3.84 38.13 23.87
CA ASN A 241 4.87 38.74 24.72
C ASN A 241 6.23 38.05 24.50
N GLU A 242 7.34 38.78 24.69
CA GLU A 242 8.71 38.23 24.59
C GLU A 242 9.49 38.40 25.90
N ALA A 243 10.24 37.37 26.30
CA ALA A 243 11.12 37.39 27.49
C ALA A 243 12.33 36.47 27.33
N LYS A 244 13.18 36.41 28.36
CA LYS A 244 14.20 35.36 28.52
C LYS A 244 13.69 34.20 29.38
N TYR A 245 12.82 34.48 30.35
CA TYR A 245 12.09 33.46 31.12
C TYR A 245 10.63 33.87 31.33
N GLY A 246 9.69 32.95 31.12
CA GLY A 246 8.25 33.17 31.38
C GLY A 246 7.68 34.29 30.53
N ALA A 247 7.60 34.08 29.21
CA ALA A 247 7.21 35.17 28.31
C ALA A 247 5.74 35.58 28.47
N GLY A 248 4.81 34.63 28.63
CA GLY A 248 3.45 34.95 29.08
C GLY A 248 3.42 35.28 30.57
N VAL A 249 3.73 34.31 31.42
CA VAL A 249 3.74 34.44 32.89
C VAL A 249 5.05 33.89 33.48
N PHE A 250 5.64 34.61 34.43
CA PHE A 250 6.77 34.16 35.25
C PHE A 250 6.33 34.11 36.73
N ILE A 251 6.63 33.03 37.45
CA ILE A 251 6.18 32.80 38.83
C ILE A 251 7.37 32.53 39.75
N GLN A 252 7.50 33.35 40.79
CA GLN A 252 8.52 33.24 41.83
C GLN A 252 7.87 33.11 43.21
N GLY A 253 8.16 32.03 43.94
CA GLY A 253 7.82 31.81 45.36
C GLY A 253 6.33 31.73 45.76
N THR A 254 5.40 32.21 44.94
CA THR A 254 3.98 32.39 45.30
C THR A 254 3.03 31.48 44.48
N LYS A 255 1.72 31.58 44.71
CA LYS A 255 0.72 30.74 44.02
C LYS A 255 -0.01 31.52 42.92
N VAL A 256 -0.19 30.84 41.78
CA VAL A 256 -0.97 31.27 40.62
C VAL A 256 -2.04 30.25 40.27
N ALA A 257 -3.25 30.71 40.00
CA ALA A 257 -4.38 29.89 39.59
C ALA A 257 -4.93 30.34 38.23
N MET A 258 -5.07 29.40 37.31
CA MET A 258 -5.74 29.58 36.02
C MET A 258 -7.02 28.75 36.03
N THR A 259 -8.17 29.43 35.91
CA THR A 259 -9.53 28.83 35.91
C THR A 259 -10.35 29.24 34.70
N GLY A 260 -9.85 30.19 33.89
CA GLY A 260 -10.29 30.44 32.52
C GLY A 260 -9.22 31.19 31.74
N GLY A 261 -9.59 31.70 30.57
CA GLY A 261 -8.72 32.53 29.72
C GLY A 261 -7.64 31.77 28.96
N THR A 262 -6.78 32.51 28.26
CA THR A 262 -5.77 31.93 27.36
C THR A 262 -4.39 32.58 27.48
N ILE A 263 -3.34 31.78 27.33
CA ILE A 263 -1.94 32.22 27.27
C ILE A 263 -1.37 31.71 25.94
N TYR A 264 -1.16 32.58 24.94
CA TYR A 264 -0.82 32.12 23.59
C TYR A 264 0.23 32.94 22.81
N ASN A 265 0.91 32.32 21.84
CA ASN A 265 1.99 32.91 21.02
C ASN A 265 3.20 33.50 21.77
N ASN A 266 3.23 33.47 23.10
CA ASN A 266 4.31 34.07 23.88
C ASN A 266 5.64 33.34 23.64
N LYS A 267 6.73 34.10 23.59
CA LYS A 267 8.03 33.62 23.09
C LYS A 267 9.16 33.93 24.07
N SER A 268 9.59 32.89 24.78
CA SER A 268 10.78 32.90 25.61
C SER A 268 12.02 32.58 24.77
N THR A 269 13.12 33.27 25.04
CA THR A 269 14.43 32.94 24.44
C THR A 269 15.19 31.85 25.20
N TYR A 270 14.72 31.47 26.39
CA TYR A 270 15.28 30.35 27.17
C TYR A 270 14.17 29.39 27.63
N SER A 271 13.51 29.63 28.76
CA SER A 271 12.53 28.68 29.32
C SER A 271 11.15 29.29 29.54
N GLY A 272 10.10 28.46 29.40
CA GLY A 272 8.71 28.82 29.70
C GLY A 272 8.16 29.85 28.71
N GLY A 273 7.64 29.36 27.57
CA GLY A 273 7.04 30.24 26.55
C GLY A 273 5.75 30.85 27.07
N GLY A 274 4.77 30.02 27.39
CA GLY A 274 3.54 30.44 28.06
C GLY A 274 3.79 30.76 29.53
N VAL A 275 4.21 29.77 30.31
CA VAL A 275 4.42 29.90 31.76
C VAL A 275 5.81 29.40 32.18
N TYR A 276 6.49 30.14 33.04
CA TYR A 276 7.66 29.69 33.79
C TYR A 276 7.34 29.69 35.29
N ASN A 277 7.36 28.52 35.93
CA ASN A 277 7.27 28.41 37.38
C ASN A 277 8.67 28.16 37.96
N GLY A 278 9.25 29.17 38.61
CA GLY A 278 10.56 29.12 39.25
C GLY A 278 10.56 28.30 40.53
N SER A 279 9.67 28.66 41.47
CA SER A 279 9.59 28.07 42.81
C SER A 279 8.19 28.11 43.44
N GLY A 280 7.19 28.56 42.69
CA GLY A 280 5.83 28.75 43.15
C GLY A 280 4.93 27.52 42.98
N THR A 281 3.63 27.75 43.15
CA THR A 281 2.58 26.76 42.86
C THR A 281 1.78 27.25 41.65
N PHE A 282 1.83 26.51 40.54
CA PHE A 282 0.97 26.78 39.38
C PHE A 282 -0.19 25.78 39.35
N THR A 283 -1.42 26.25 39.13
CA THR A 283 -2.63 25.42 39.07
C THR A 283 -3.46 25.76 37.84
N MET A 284 -3.88 24.73 37.09
CA MET A 284 -4.60 24.84 35.82
C MET A 284 -5.86 23.95 35.85
N SER A 285 -7.02 24.55 35.61
CA SER A 285 -8.35 23.90 35.66
C SER A 285 -9.03 23.90 34.29
N ASP A 286 -10.26 23.36 34.19
CA ASP A 286 -11.06 23.46 32.97
C ASP A 286 -11.36 24.90 32.56
N GLY A 287 -11.72 25.11 31.29
CA GLY A 287 -11.89 26.44 30.69
C GLY A 287 -10.58 27.15 30.27
N THR A 288 -9.42 26.63 30.68
CA THR A 288 -8.10 27.25 30.40
C THR A 288 -7.42 26.73 29.12
N THR A 289 -6.62 27.56 28.46
CA THR A 289 -5.76 27.14 27.34
C THR A 289 -4.38 27.79 27.35
N ILE A 290 -3.33 27.00 27.16
CA ILE A 290 -1.95 27.46 26.90
C ILE A 290 -1.54 26.97 25.51
N SER A 291 -1.40 27.85 24.51
CA SER A 291 -1.27 27.43 23.10
C SER A 291 -0.30 28.20 22.22
N GLY A 292 0.36 27.50 21.28
CA GLY A 292 1.25 28.11 20.29
C GLY A 292 2.50 28.82 20.84
N ASN A 293 2.74 28.77 22.16
CA ASN A 293 3.86 29.43 22.81
C ASN A 293 5.19 28.74 22.47
N LYS A 294 6.30 29.47 22.59
CA LYS A 294 7.62 29.02 22.15
C LYS A 294 8.72 29.31 23.17
N ALA A 295 9.60 28.35 23.39
CA ALA A 295 10.79 28.47 24.24
C ALA A 295 11.95 27.63 23.70
N MET A 296 13.12 27.67 24.34
CA MET A 296 14.11 26.58 24.23
C MET A 296 13.57 25.35 24.99
N CYS A 297 13.24 25.52 26.27
CA CYS A 297 12.70 24.47 27.14
C CYS A 297 11.29 24.82 27.63
N GLY A 298 10.35 23.87 27.63
CA GLY A 298 9.00 24.10 28.15
C GLY A 298 8.24 25.11 27.30
N GLY A 299 7.86 24.70 26.08
CA GLY A 299 7.20 25.59 25.11
C GLY A 299 5.92 26.20 25.67
N GLY A 300 5.03 25.36 26.23
CA GLY A 300 3.86 25.81 26.98
C GLY A 300 4.23 26.19 28.41
N VAL A 301 4.65 25.22 29.22
CA VAL A 301 5.01 25.38 30.63
C VAL A 301 6.43 24.87 30.88
N TYR A 302 7.24 25.66 31.58
CA TYR A 302 8.48 25.21 32.21
C TYR A 302 8.34 25.31 33.73
N LYS A 303 8.65 24.23 34.44
CA LYS A 303 8.62 24.17 35.91
C LYS A 303 10.01 23.81 36.42
N GLU A 304 10.64 24.75 37.12
CA GLU A 304 11.97 24.61 37.71
C GLU A 304 11.91 23.94 39.09
N SER A 305 11.14 24.50 40.02
CA SER A 305 10.87 23.94 41.35
C SER A 305 9.48 24.36 41.85
N GLY A 306 9.04 23.86 43.01
CA GLY A 306 7.71 24.11 43.56
C GLY A 306 6.70 23.04 43.11
N THR A 307 5.51 23.43 42.64
CA THR A 307 4.51 22.46 42.13
C THR A 307 3.78 22.94 40.87
N PHE A 308 3.34 21.99 40.04
CA PHE A 308 2.34 22.23 39.00
C PHE A 308 1.22 21.19 39.12
N THR A 309 -0.04 21.64 39.11
CA THR A 309 -1.21 20.75 39.07
C THR A 309 -2.12 21.10 37.89
N MET A 310 -2.40 20.11 37.05
CA MET A 310 -3.32 20.19 35.92
C MET A 310 -4.53 19.29 36.20
N SER A 311 -5.63 19.89 36.66
CA SER A 311 -6.92 19.19 36.89
C SER A 311 -7.82 19.22 35.67
N GLY A 312 -7.58 20.15 34.73
CA GLY A 312 -8.39 20.36 33.54
C GLY A 312 -7.67 21.21 32.49
N GLY A 313 -8.41 21.65 31.48
CA GLY A 313 -7.91 22.59 30.46
C GLY A 313 -6.99 21.98 29.41
N THR A 314 -6.40 22.82 28.54
CA THR A 314 -5.62 22.35 27.37
C THR A 314 -4.26 23.04 27.20
N ILE A 315 -3.19 22.24 27.04
CA ILE A 315 -1.86 22.70 26.61
C ILE A 315 -1.63 22.23 25.17
N THR A 316 -1.76 23.13 24.17
CA THR A 316 -1.83 22.73 22.75
C THR A 316 -0.91 23.46 21.76
N GLY A 317 -0.19 22.72 20.93
CA GLY A 317 0.58 23.28 19.80
C GLY A 317 1.80 24.12 20.19
N ASN A 318 2.23 24.07 21.45
CA ASN A 318 3.40 24.79 21.94
C ASN A 318 4.69 24.11 21.46
N THR A 319 5.79 24.86 21.36
CA THR A 319 7.04 24.37 20.76
C THR A 319 8.30 24.67 21.59
N ALA A 320 9.02 23.61 21.96
CA ALA A 320 10.40 23.67 22.42
C ALA A 320 11.35 23.67 21.20
N ALA A 321 11.88 24.84 20.86
CA ALA A 321 12.61 25.14 19.63
C ALA A 321 13.94 25.85 19.92
N GLY A 322 14.94 25.05 20.28
CA GLY A 322 16.36 25.41 20.26
C GLY A 322 17.19 24.33 19.55
N SER A 323 18.45 24.16 19.94
CA SER A 323 19.27 23.03 19.51
C SER A 323 18.80 21.71 20.13
N ALA A 324 18.98 20.59 19.43
CA ALA A 324 18.52 19.26 19.87
C ALA A 324 19.11 18.76 21.20
N ALA A 325 20.17 19.40 21.72
CA ALA A 325 20.72 19.12 23.05
C ALA A 325 19.86 19.68 24.20
N ASN A 326 19.11 20.77 23.96
CA ASN A 326 18.43 21.53 25.02
C ASN A 326 16.91 21.68 24.79
N ALA A 327 16.42 21.37 23.59
CA ALA A 327 15.09 21.77 23.13
C ALA A 327 13.94 20.82 23.55
N SER A 328 13.80 20.55 24.84
CA SER A 328 12.86 19.54 25.38
C SER A 328 11.58 20.14 25.96
N GLY A 329 10.54 19.30 26.07
CA GLY A 329 9.26 19.64 26.71
C GLY A 329 8.44 20.59 25.86
N GLY A 330 7.86 20.09 24.78
CA GLY A 330 7.05 20.91 23.87
C GLY A 330 5.85 21.54 24.58
N GLY A 331 5.05 20.71 25.26
CA GLY A 331 3.95 21.15 26.11
C GLY A 331 4.46 21.57 27.49
N VAL A 332 5.01 20.61 28.23
CA VAL A 332 5.51 20.79 29.61
C VAL A 332 6.96 20.32 29.70
N TYR A 333 7.80 21.10 30.39
CA TYR A 333 9.10 20.66 30.91
C TYR A 333 9.03 20.71 32.45
N ASN A 334 9.14 19.56 33.12
CA ASN A 334 9.33 19.50 34.57
C ASN A 334 10.79 19.16 34.92
N LYS A 335 11.45 20.02 35.70
CA LYS A 335 12.86 19.88 36.08
C LYS A 335 13.08 19.11 37.39
N ALA A 336 12.23 19.33 38.39
CA ALA A 336 12.33 18.82 39.75
C ALA A 336 10.94 18.76 40.41
N ASP A 337 10.82 18.09 41.56
CA ASP A 337 9.58 17.92 42.36
C ASP A 337 8.33 17.47 41.54
N ALA A 338 7.14 17.60 42.15
CA ALA A 338 5.88 17.11 41.60
C ALA A 338 5.30 17.96 40.44
N PHE A 339 4.94 17.27 39.36
CA PHE A 339 3.87 17.66 38.44
C PHE A 339 2.74 16.63 38.57
N THR A 340 1.51 17.07 38.85
CA THR A 340 0.34 16.20 39.00
C THR A 340 -0.71 16.54 37.93
N MET A 341 -1.12 15.53 37.16
CA MET A 341 -2.16 15.62 36.12
C MET A 341 -3.30 14.67 36.46
N SER A 342 -4.46 15.21 36.83
CA SER A 342 -5.70 14.44 37.08
C SER A 342 -6.76 14.62 36.00
N GLY A 343 -6.56 15.57 35.08
CA GLY A 343 -7.47 15.82 33.96
C GLY A 343 -6.83 16.70 32.89
N GLY A 344 -7.66 17.23 31.99
CA GLY A 344 -7.22 18.09 30.89
C GLY A 344 -6.50 17.34 29.76
N THR A 345 -5.89 18.09 28.83
CA THR A 345 -5.25 17.55 27.62
C THR A 345 -3.95 18.26 27.27
N ILE A 346 -2.89 17.50 27.01
CA ILE A 346 -1.60 17.98 26.48
C ILE A 346 -1.49 17.47 25.04
N THR A 347 -1.60 18.34 24.03
CA THR A 347 -1.74 17.90 22.63
C THR A 347 -1.02 18.70 21.55
N LYS A 348 -0.60 18.04 20.47
CA LYS A 348 0.02 18.68 19.27
C LYS A 348 1.30 19.48 19.56
N ASN A 349 1.85 19.38 20.76
CA ASN A 349 3.05 20.11 21.14
C ASN A 349 4.29 19.44 20.55
N LYS A 350 5.37 20.22 20.35
CA LYS A 350 6.56 19.78 19.61
C LYS A 350 7.87 20.10 20.32
N SER A 351 8.83 19.17 20.30
CA SER A 351 10.19 19.38 20.81
C SER A 351 11.26 18.97 19.79
N GLN A 352 12.32 19.78 19.67
CA GLN A 352 13.50 19.44 18.85
C GLN A 352 14.50 18.55 19.58
N SER A 353 14.31 18.32 20.89
CA SER A 353 15.03 17.32 21.67
C SER A 353 14.07 16.19 22.08
N SER A 354 13.63 16.14 23.34
CA SER A 354 12.82 15.05 23.90
C SER A 354 11.55 15.54 24.59
N GLY A 355 10.57 14.66 24.83
CA GLY A 355 9.30 14.98 25.47
C GLY A 355 8.46 15.93 24.62
N GLY A 356 7.74 15.40 23.64
CA GLY A 356 6.86 16.21 22.77
C GLY A 356 5.74 16.84 23.59
N GLY A 357 5.00 16.02 24.33
CA GLY A 357 3.99 16.46 25.31
C GLY A 357 4.66 16.92 26.60
N VAL A 358 5.25 15.98 27.33
CA VAL A 358 5.93 16.19 28.61
C VAL A 358 7.38 15.72 28.52
N TYR A 359 8.33 16.62 28.81
CA TYR A 359 9.68 16.21 29.21
C TYR A 359 9.80 16.35 30.72
N TYR A 360 10.44 15.38 31.34
CA TYR A 360 10.51 15.26 32.78
C TYR A 360 11.91 14.79 33.17
N LYS A 361 12.61 15.65 33.93
CA LYS A 361 14.01 15.45 34.29
C LYS A 361 14.17 14.76 35.65
N SER A 362 13.51 15.23 36.70
CA SER A 362 13.57 14.63 38.04
C SER A 362 12.37 15.07 38.91
N GLY A 363 12.14 14.40 40.04
CA GLY A 363 11.05 14.72 40.97
C GLY A 363 9.97 13.64 41.03
N THR A 364 8.72 14.01 40.70
CA THR A 364 7.65 13.04 40.39
C THR A 364 6.78 13.58 39.27
N PHE A 365 6.38 12.73 38.31
CA PHE A 365 5.21 12.98 37.46
C PHE A 365 4.09 12.01 37.85
N GLU A 366 2.93 12.54 38.22
CA GLU A 366 1.74 11.77 38.61
C GLU A 366 0.64 11.99 37.56
N MET A 367 0.15 10.93 36.92
CA MET A 367 -0.95 10.98 35.95
C MET A 367 -2.08 10.04 36.40
N SER A 368 -3.17 10.60 36.91
CA SER A 368 -4.37 9.88 37.34
C SER A 368 -5.54 10.01 36.35
N GLY A 369 -5.44 10.92 35.39
CA GLY A 369 -6.46 11.16 34.37
C GLY A 369 -5.98 12.12 33.28
N GLY A 370 -6.91 12.52 32.40
CA GLY A 370 -6.60 13.35 31.23
C GLY A 370 -5.92 12.60 30.09
N ALA A 371 -5.45 13.35 29.09
CA ALA A 371 -4.88 12.80 27.86
C ALA A 371 -3.59 13.50 27.41
N ILE A 372 -2.61 12.73 26.93
CA ILE A 372 -1.39 13.21 26.26
C ILE A 372 -1.41 12.66 24.83
N THR A 373 -1.66 13.50 23.82
CA THR A 373 -1.99 13.00 22.47
C THR A 373 -1.57 13.90 21.29
N ASP A 374 -1.27 13.34 20.12
CA ASP A 374 -0.75 14.06 18.93
C ASP A 374 0.58 14.81 19.13
N ASN A 375 1.30 14.62 20.23
CA ASN A 375 2.56 15.34 20.46
C ASN A 375 3.72 14.69 19.69
N GLU A 376 4.68 15.49 19.23
CA GLU A 376 5.76 15.07 18.32
C GLU A 376 7.14 15.47 18.85
N THR A 377 8.12 14.57 18.78
CA THR A 377 9.50 14.87 19.19
C THR A 377 10.55 14.34 18.21
N LYS A 378 11.70 15.03 18.14
CA LYS A 378 12.82 14.68 17.26
C LYS A 378 13.79 13.65 17.86
N GLU A 379 13.80 13.47 19.18
CA GLU A 379 14.58 12.43 19.85
C GLU A 379 13.70 11.40 20.57
N TYR A 380 13.41 11.57 21.86
CA TYR A 380 12.80 10.50 22.67
C TYR A 380 11.55 10.96 23.43
N GLY A 381 10.57 10.08 23.58
CA GLY A 381 9.34 10.37 24.34
C GLY A 381 8.41 11.32 23.59
N GLY A 382 7.66 10.82 22.60
CA GLY A 382 6.68 11.63 21.87
C GLY A 382 5.61 12.20 22.79
N GLY A 383 4.97 11.33 23.59
CA GLY A 383 4.07 11.73 24.67
C GLY A 383 4.85 12.22 25.89
N VAL A 384 5.60 11.32 26.53
CA VAL A 384 6.36 11.55 27.77
C VAL A 384 7.82 11.09 27.59
N CYS A 385 8.78 11.91 28.01
CA CYS A 385 10.16 11.47 28.22
C CYS A 385 10.54 11.64 29.70
N ASN A 386 10.84 10.53 30.36
CA ASN A 386 11.36 10.47 31.73
C ASN A 386 12.87 10.16 31.68
N GLU A 387 13.68 11.14 32.11
CA GLU A 387 15.14 11.05 32.17
C GLU A 387 15.61 10.47 33.52
N ASP A 388 15.48 11.22 34.63
CA ASP A 388 16.02 10.87 35.96
C ASP A 388 14.97 11.08 37.10
N GLY A 389 13.75 10.52 37.00
CA GLY A 389 12.81 10.54 38.13
C GLY A 389 11.62 9.57 38.08
N THR A 390 10.79 9.59 39.13
CA THR A 390 9.59 8.72 39.26
C THR A 390 8.47 9.13 38.31
N PHE A 391 7.82 8.17 37.65
CA PHE A 391 6.58 8.39 36.90
C PHE A 391 5.50 7.42 37.39
N GLU A 392 4.36 7.94 37.85
CA GLU A 392 3.21 7.14 38.27
C GLU A 392 2.00 7.44 37.38
N MET A 393 1.50 6.42 36.66
CA MET A 393 0.32 6.52 35.82
C MET A 393 -0.76 5.56 36.33
N SER A 394 -1.81 6.08 36.97
CA SER A 394 -2.93 5.30 37.52
C SER A 394 -4.22 5.40 36.69
N GLY A 395 -4.26 6.31 35.71
CA GLY A 395 -5.37 6.49 34.79
C GLY A 395 -5.01 7.43 33.64
N GLY A 396 -5.98 7.74 32.79
CA GLY A 396 -5.80 8.57 31.60
C GLY A 396 -5.13 7.84 30.42
N GLU A 397 -4.91 8.58 29.34
CA GLU A 397 -4.46 8.03 28.05
C GLU A 397 -3.24 8.76 27.48
N ILE A 398 -2.22 7.99 27.05
CA ILE A 398 -1.10 8.48 26.23
C ILE A 398 -1.27 7.86 24.84
N THR A 399 -1.74 8.62 23.85
CA THR A 399 -2.13 8.03 22.57
C THR A 399 -1.78 8.86 21.33
N ARG A 400 -1.43 8.21 20.21
CA ARG A 400 -1.14 8.86 18.91
C ARG A 400 -0.01 9.90 18.96
N ASN A 401 0.92 9.78 19.92
CA ASN A 401 2.13 10.60 19.96
C ASN A 401 3.22 9.99 19.06
N LYS A 402 4.19 10.81 18.65
CA LYS A 402 5.26 10.44 17.69
C LYS A 402 6.66 10.78 18.21
N SER A 403 7.59 9.85 18.04
CA SER A 403 9.02 10.00 18.29
C SER A 403 9.83 9.67 17.04
N GLU A 404 10.81 10.50 16.69
CA GLU A 404 11.74 10.22 15.58
C GLU A 404 12.99 9.41 16.01
N LYS A 405 13.04 8.90 17.26
CA LYS A 405 13.96 7.82 17.66
C LYS A 405 13.23 6.69 18.42
N ASN A 406 13.04 6.84 19.73
CA ASN A 406 12.46 5.80 20.61
C ASN A 406 11.39 6.37 21.56
N GLY A 407 10.53 5.50 22.10
CA GLY A 407 9.50 5.89 23.06
C GLY A 407 8.44 6.81 22.43
N GLY A 408 7.57 6.25 21.59
CA GLY A 408 6.52 7.03 20.91
C GLY A 408 5.52 7.60 21.91
N GLY A 409 4.97 6.75 22.77
CA GLY A 409 4.16 7.15 23.92
C GLY A 409 5.05 7.61 25.07
N VAL A 410 5.90 6.71 25.59
CA VAL A 410 6.78 6.94 26.74
C VAL A 410 8.20 6.46 26.45
N GLN A 411 9.18 7.35 26.64
CA GLN A 411 10.57 6.97 26.89
C GLN A 411 10.80 6.97 28.40
N HIS A 412 11.30 5.86 28.95
CA HIS A 412 11.74 5.78 30.34
C HIS A 412 13.22 5.41 30.40
N ALA A 413 14.04 6.30 30.95
CA ALA A 413 15.49 6.23 30.98
C ALA A 413 16.10 6.38 32.40
N SER A 414 15.28 6.25 33.44
CA SER A 414 15.66 6.46 34.84
C SER A 414 15.83 5.16 35.62
N GLN A 415 16.63 5.20 36.69
CA GLN A 415 16.65 4.18 37.75
C GLN A 415 15.45 4.28 38.70
N GLU A 416 14.79 5.44 38.77
CA GLU A 416 13.61 5.66 39.61
C GLU A 416 12.35 5.01 39.03
N PRO A 417 11.34 4.64 39.84
CA PRO A 417 10.24 3.81 39.38
C PRO A 417 9.38 4.45 38.28
N PHE A 418 9.11 3.70 37.20
CA PHE A 418 7.87 3.86 36.43
C PHE A 418 6.83 2.86 36.94
N LYS A 419 5.73 3.34 37.52
CA LYS A 419 4.56 2.53 37.86
C LYS A 419 3.38 2.88 36.96
N MET A 420 2.81 1.89 36.28
CA MET A 420 1.56 1.99 35.53
C MET A 420 0.52 1.09 36.19
N SER A 421 -0.68 1.61 36.46
CA SER A 421 -1.69 0.93 37.28
C SER A 421 -3.12 1.37 36.96
N GLY A 422 -4.10 0.81 37.67
CA GLY A 422 -5.50 1.20 37.56
C GLY A 422 -6.08 0.85 36.19
N THR A 423 -6.47 1.87 35.42
CA THR A 423 -7.02 1.73 34.06
C THR A 423 -6.25 2.59 33.04
N ALA A 424 -4.97 2.86 33.31
CA ALA A 424 -4.11 3.66 32.43
C ALA A 424 -3.90 3.02 31.05
N LYS A 425 -3.77 3.85 30.01
CA LYS A 425 -3.64 3.39 28.61
C LYS A 425 -2.49 4.07 27.86
N ILE A 426 -1.71 3.29 27.11
CA ILE A 426 -0.66 3.76 26.21
C ILE A 426 -0.86 3.08 24.84
N THR A 427 -1.56 3.74 23.91
CA THR A 427 -2.04 3.08 22.67
C THR A 427 -1.81 3.89 21.40
N ASN A 428 -1.67 3.22 20.26
CA ASN A 428 -1.56 3.86 18.93
C ASN A 428 -0.41 4.90 18.78
N ASN A 429 0.59 4.87 19.64
CA ASN A 429 1.76 5.76 19.55
C ASN A 429 2.80 5.20 18.56
N THR A 430 3.70 6.07 18.09
CA THR A 430 4.69 5.74 17.04
C THR A 430 6.10 6.19 17.41
N ALA A 431 7.09 5.32 17.17
CA ALA A 431 8.51 5.67 17.18
C ALA A 431 9.15 5.31 15.83
N ILE A 432 10.40 5.71 15.57
CA ILE A 432 11.12 5.21 14.37
C ILE A 432 11.78 3.86 14.66
N SER A 433 12.41 3.68 15.83
CA SER A 433 13.29 2.52 16.09
C SER A 433 12.72 1.50 17.07
N ASN A 434 12.44 1.89 18.32
CA ASN A 434 12.02 0.97 19.40
C ASN A 434 11.05 1.63 20.38
N GLY A 435 10.17 0.83 20.99
CA GLY A 435 9.16 1.28 21.95
C GLY A 435 8.21 2.29 21.34
N GLY A 436 7.37 1.83 20.40
CA GLY A 436 6.27 2.64 19.87
C GLY A 436 5.36 3.12 21.00
N GLY A 437 5.00 2.22 21.92
CA GLY A 437 4.24 2.53 23.12
C GLY A 437 5.16 3.02 24.22
N VAL A 438 5.88 2.10 24.85
CA VAL A 438 6.83 2.33 25.94
C VAL A 438 8.19 1.78 25.54
N LEU A 439 9.27 2.52 25.78
CA LEU A 439 10.62 1.95 25.90
C LEU A 439 11.12 2.03 27.35
N VAL A 440 11.45 0.86 27.92
CA VAL A 440 12.23 0.75 29.16
C VAL A 440 13.70 0.62 28.76
N ALA A 441 14.52 1.61 29.10
CA ALA A 441 15.95 1.59 28.78
C ALA A 441 16.74 0.61 29.66
N ARG A 442 18.00 0.34 29.27
CA ARG A 442 18.83 -0.75 29.80
C ARG A 442 18.98 -0.71 31.34
N GLY A 443 18.74 -1.85 31.98
CA GLY A 443 18.96 -2.05 33.42
C GLY A 443 17.88 -1.50 34.34
N TYR A 444 16.78 -0.99 33.80
CA TYR A 444 15.66 -0.42 34.54
C TYR A 444 14.44 -1.35 34.58
N ALA A 445 13.46 -1.03 35.43
CA ALA A 445 12.27 -1.86 35.63
C ALA A 445 11.00 -1.01 35.67
N ILE A 446 9.90 -1.58 35.17
CA ILE A 446 8.55 -1.00 35.20
C ILE A 446 7.65 -1.84 36.10
N THR A 447 6.79 -1.20 36.90
CA THR A 447 5.76 -1.87 37.69
C THR A 447 4.40 -1.76 37.01
N LEU A 448 3.74 -2.88 36.72
CA LEU A 448 2.41 -2.93 36.08
C LEU A 448 1.35 -3.52 37.03
N GLY A 449 0.15 -2.96 37.06
CA GLY A 449 -0.96 -3.44 37.91
C GLY A 449 -2.35 -3.10 37.38
N GLY A 450 -3.39 -3.78 37.88
CA GLY A 450 -4.79 -3.55 37.46
C GLY A 450 -5.06 -3.93 35.99
N GLU A 451 -5.87 -3.11 35.31
CA GLU A 451 -6.38 -3.34 33.95
C GLU A 451 -5.69 -2.42 32.92
N VAL A 452 -4.37 -2.26 33.04
CA VAL A 452 -3.57 -1.40 32.16
C VAL A 452 -3.48 -1.92 30.72
N GLU A 453 -3.44 -0.99 29.77
CA GLU A 453 -3.43 -1.30 28.33
C GLU A 453 -2.21 -0.68 27.62
N ILE A 454 -1.44 -1.52 26.91
CA ILE A 454 -0.33 -1.11 26.04
C ILE A 454 -0.49 -1.84 24.69
N THR A 455 -1.24 -1.22 23.75
CA THR A 455 -1.75 -1.88 22.53
C THR A 455 -1.66 -1.01 21.27
N GLY A 456 -1.52 -1.64 20.10
CA GLY A 456 -1.57 -0.98 18.78
C GLY A 456 -0.47 0.06 18.52
N ASN A 457 0.58 0.13 19.34
CA ASN A 457 1.70 1.04 19.15
C ASN A 457 2.75 0.44 18.21
N LYS A 458 3.38 1.27 17.38
CA LYS A 458 4.21 0.81 16.25
C LYS A 458 5.57 1.52 16.15
N VAL A 459 6.49 0.91 15.41
CA VAL A 459 7.76 1.53 15.00
C VAL A 459 7.81 1.78 13.48
N GLY A 460 8.89 2.35 12.95
CA GLY A 460 8.94 2.95 11.60
C GLY A 460 8.70 1.99 10.43
N ASP A 461 8.88 0.69 10.65
CA ASP A 461 8.59 -0.42 9.74
C ASP A 461 7.19 -1.06 9.97
N ASN A 462 6.28 -0.34 10.64
CA ASN A 462 4.89 -0.69 10.93
C ASN A 462 4.63 -1.97 11.78
N ARG A 463 5.68 -2.72 12.15
CA ARG A 463 5.58 -3.77 13.18
C ARG A 463 5.12 -3.19 14.51
N ASP A 464 4.42 -4.01 15.28
CA ASP A 464 4.00 -3.65 16.63
C ASP A 464 5.21 -3.58 17.58
N ASN A 465 5.12 -2.68 18.56
CA ASN A 465 6.19 -2.39 19.48
C ASN A 465 5.61 -1.69 20.72
N ASN A 466 4.87 -2.46 21.50
CA ASN A 466 4.01 -1.97 22.57
C ASN A 466 4.82 -1.66 23.83
N LEU A 467 5.21 -2.68 24.59
CA LEU A 467 6.17 -2.57 25.68
C LEU A 467 7.53 -3.11 25.20
N TYR A 468 8.47 -2.22 24.91
CA TYR A 468 9.84 -2.59 24.57
C TYR A 468 10.71 -2.67 25.82
N LEU A 469 11.16 -3.89 26.13
CA LEU A 469 12.06 -4.22 27.23
C LEU A 469 13.52 -4.20 26.75
N GLY A 470 14.29 -3.22 27.20
CA GLY A 470 15.72 -3.11 26.92
C GLY A 470 16.56 -4.26 27.48
N ARG A 471 17.87 -4.26 27.20
CA ARG A 471 18.82 -5.19 27.83
C ARG A 471 18.71 -5.12 29.35
N ASP A 472 18.77 -6.27 30.01
CA ASP A 472 18.86 -6.36 31.47
C ASP A 472 17.65 -5.71 32.20
N THR A 473 16.49 -5.62 31.53
CA THR A 473 15.23 -5.07 32.08
C THR A 473 14.21 -6.17 32.38
N THR A 474 13.29 -5.93 33.31
CA THR A 474 12.13 -6.80 33.60
C THR A 474 10.92 -5.99 34.04
N VAL A 475 9.74 -6.61 33.99
CA VAL A 475 8.47 -6.11 34.52
C VAL A 475 8.27 -6.64 35.94
N GLN A 476 7.96 -5.74 36.87
CA GLN A 476 7.39 -6.08 38.18
C GLN A 476 5.86 -6.00 38.08
N THR A 477 5.14 -6.85 38.81
CA THR A 477 3.67 -6.89 38.77
C THR A 477 3.06 -6.65 40.15
N ASP A 478 2.10 -5.72 40.22
CA ASP A 478 1.34 -5.38 41.41
C ASP A 478 -0.16 -5.55 41.13
N SER A 479 -0.67 -6.76 41.38
CA SER A 479 -2.09 -7.10 41.17
C SER A 479 -2.58 -6.83 39.72
N LEU A 480 -1.83 -7.29 38.72
CA LEU A 480 -2.16 -7.18 37.29
C LEU A 480 -3.29 -8.15 36.90
N THR A 481 -4.31 -7.67 36.17
CA THR A 481 -5.55 -8.42 35.88
C THR A 481 -6.12 -8.27 34.46
N GLY A 482 -5.70 -7.26 33.69
CA GLY A 482 -6.14 -7.09 32.29
C GLY A 482 -5.63 -8.22 31.40
N LYS A 483 -6.52 -8.87 30.62
CA LYS A 483 -6.16 -10.02 29.75
C LYS A 483 -5.80 -9.58 28.33
N GLU A 484 -4.68 -10.10 27.83
CA GLU A 484 -4.13 -9.80 26.49
C GLU A 484 -3.99 -8.28 26.22
N THR A 485 -3.79 -7.47 27.28
CA THR A 485 -3.75 -5.99 27.16
C THR A 485 -2.35 -5.41 27.01
N ILE A 486 -1.29 -6.22 27.12
CA ILE A 486 0.11 -5.74 27.02
C ILE A 486 0.86 -6.52 25.94
N GLY A 487 1.14 -5.88 24.81
CA GLY A 487 2.05 -6.41 23.80
C GLY A 487 3.51 -6.23 24.24
N VAL A 488 4.36 -7.24 24.01
CA VAL A 488 5.77 -7.22 24.44
C VAL A 488 6.73 -7.47 23.29
N THR A 489 7.76 -6.60 23.22
CA THR A 489 9.00 -6.79 22.47
C THR A 489 10.19 -6.79 23.44
N THR A 490 11.14 -7.69 23.27
CA THR A 490 12.39 -7.72 24.05
C THR A 490 13.61 -7.34 23.20
N TYR A 491 14.63 -6.72 23.80
CA TYR A 491 15.89 -6.41 23.12
C TYR A 491 16.61 -7.68 22.67
N ASN A 492 16.67 -8.69 23.55
CA ASN A 492 17.17 -10.01 23.20
C ASN A 492 16.03 -10.76 22.49
N SER A 493 16.30 -11.31 21.30
CA SER A 493 15.42 -12.32 20.70
C SER A 493 15.55 -13.64 21.47
N PRO A 494 14.43 -14.35 21.74
CA PRO A 494 14.47 -15.77 22.07
C PRO A 494 15.15 -16.59 20.96
N THR A 495 15.63 -17.77 21.34
CA THR A 495 16.11 -18.82 20.43
C THR A 495 15.39 -20.14 20.72
N ASP A 496 15.52 -21.12 19.84
CA ASP A 496 14.88 -22.43 20.02
C ASP A 496 15.35 -23.13 21.33
N ASP A 497 16.58 -22.84 21.78
CA ASP A 497 17.16 -23.30 23.05
C ASP A 497 16.97 -22.34 24.25
N SER A 498 16.45 -21.12 24.06
CA SER A 498 16.41 -20.10 25.14
C SER A 498 15.25 -19.10 25.07
N SER A 499 14.65 -18.83 26.24
CA SER A 499 13.58 -17.84 26.40
C SER A 499 14.06 -16.58 27.12
N VAL A 500 13.28 -15.50 27.04
CA VAL A 500 13.58 -14.21 27.66
C VAL A 500 12.53 -13.90 28.71
N THR A 501 12.93 -13.77 29.98
CA THR A 501 12.03 -13.46 31.10
C THR A 501 11.43 -12.07 30.96
N ILE A 502 10.10 -11.98 31.04
CA ILE A 502 9.33 -10.73 31.09
C ILE A 502 9.13 -10.32 32.55
N THR A 503 8.62 -11.24 33.38
CA THR A 503 8.38 -11.02 34.81
C THR A 503 8.52 -12.31 35.61
N SER A 504 8.78 -12.22 36.92
CA SER A 504 8.91 -13.35 37.84
C SER A 504 7.57 -13.88 38.39
N ASN A 505 6.43 -13.40 37.89
CA ASN A 505 5.10 -13.77 38.36
C ASN A 505 4.26 -14.47 37.28
N ALA A 506 4.36 -15.80 37.18
CA ALA A 506 3.57 -16.63 36.26
C ALA A 506 2.04 -16.42 36.33
N ALA A 507 1.48 -15.95 37.46
CA ALA A 507 0.03 -15.68 37.55
C ALA A 507 -0.43 -14.52 36.65
N SER A 508 0.51 -13.74 36.11
CA SER A 508 0.25 -12.65 35.16
C SER A 508 0.36 -13.05 33.68
N VAL A 509 0.60 -14.34 33.36
CA VAL A 509 0.83 -14.82 31.98
C VAL A 509 -0.27 -14.39 31.00
N ASP A 510 -1.54 -14.50 31.40
CA ASP A 510 -2.72 -14.10 30.62
C ASP A 510 -2.77 -12.60 30.25
N CYS A 511 -1.93 -11.75 30.85
CA CYS A 511 -1.94 -10.30 30.64
C CYS A 511 -1.11 -9.87 29.43
N PHE A 512 -0.18 -10.72 28.99
CA PHE A 512 0.80 -10.40 27.96
C PHE A 512 0.52 -11.14 26.65
N PHE A 513 0.87 -10.51 25.53
CA PHE A 513 1.02 -11.15 24.22
C PHE A 513 2.34 -10.71 23.57
N SER A 514 2.79 -11.41 22.52
CA SER A 514 3.99 -10.97 21.77
C SER A 514 3.63 -10.03 20.63
N ASP A 515 4.42 -8.95 20.49
CA ASP A 515 4.37 -8.07 19.32
C ASP A 515 4.88 -8.76 18.02
N ASN A 516 5.49 -9.95 18.11
CA ASN A 516 6.12 -10.66 16.99
C ASN A 516 5.48 -12.04 16.78
N SER A 517 4.96 -12.28 15.58
CA SER A 517 4.27 -13.52 15.22
C SER A 517 5.11 -14.79 15.35
N ASN A 518 6.44 -14.70 15.35
CA ASN A 518 7.36 -15.84 15.50
C ASN A 518 7.53 -16.29 16.96
N TYR A 519 7.10 -15.46 17.92
CA TYR A 519 7.24 -15.71 19.35
C TYR A 519 5.88 -15.88 20.02
N GLU A 520 5.90 -16.48 21.20
CA GLU A 520 4.73 -16.62 22.07
C GLU A 520 5.11 -16.41 23.54
N ILE A 521 4.08 -16.10 24.34
CA ILE A 521 4.18 -15.99 25.79
C ILE A 521 4.01 -17.38 26.41
N GLY A 522 4.76 -17.66 27.47
CA GLY A 522 4.59 -18.87 28.27
C GLY A 522 5.13 -18.70 29.68
N THR A 523 5.23 -19.81 30.40
CA THR A 523 5.78 -19.87 31.77
C THR A 523 6.99 -20.79 31.81
N ASP A 524 8.02 -20.42 32.57
CA ASP A 524 9.20 -21.26 32.80
C ASP A 524 9.12 -22.09 34.11
N ALA A 525 10.09 -22.99 34.30
CA ALA A 525 10.19 -23.83 35.49
C ALA A 525 10.64 -23.08 36.76
N VAL A 526 10.94 -21.78 36.66
CA VAL A 526 11.25 -20.87 37.78
C VAL A 526 10.02 -19.98 38.10
N ALA A 527 8.87 -20.30 37.51
CA ALA A 527 7.59 -19.59 37.66
C ALA A 527 7.60 -18.13 37.15
N GLY A 528 8.49 -17.79 36.21
CA GLY A 528 8.43 -16.56 35.46
C GLY A 528 7.47 -16.64 34.25
N VAL A 529 7.00 -15.48 33.79
CA VAL A 529 6.45 -15.30 32.43
C VAL A 529 7.61 -15.03 31.49
N VAL A 530 7.66 -15.75 30.37
CA VAL A 530 8.74 -15.68 29.39
C VAL A 530 8.22 -15.46 27.97
N LEU A 531 9.01 -14.78 27.15
CA LEU A 531 8.89 -14.79 25.69
C LEU A 531 9.77 -15.92 25.13
N LYS A 532 9.21 -16.76 24.27
CA LYS A 532 9.91 -17.90 23.64
C LYS A 532 9.62 -17.98 22.14
N CYS A 533 10.47 -18.71 21.40
CA CYS A 533 10.10 -19.19 20.06
C CYS A 533 8.79 -19.98 20.12
N LYS A 534 7.94 -19.82 19.10
CA LYS A 534 6.88 -20.79 18.84
C LYS A 534 7.49 -22.14 18.46
N GLU A 535 6.81 -23.22 18.83
CA GLU A 535 7.27 -24.57 18.52
C GLU A 535 7.38 -24.76 16.99
N LYS A 536 8.61 -25.01 16.52
CA LYS A 536 8.89 -25.23 15.10
C LYS A 536 8.38 -26.60 14.69
N LEU A 537 7.18 -26.64 14.12
CA LEU A 537 6.56 -27.87 13.64
C LEU A 537 7.49 -28.64 12.68
N PRO A 538 7.59 -29.98 12.81
CA PRO A 538 8.43 -30.79 11.93
C PRO A 538 8.00 -30.69 10.46
N THR A 539 8.97 -30.43 9.60
CA THR A 539 8.78 -30.26 8.15
C THR A 539 8.74 -31.60 7.43
N VAL A 540 7.89 -31.71 6.40
CA VAL A 540 7.85 -32.82 5.45
C VAL A 540 8.20 -32.33 4.03
N PRO A 541 8.90 -33.15 3.23
CA PRO A 541 9.19 -32.84 1.82
C PRO A 541 7.93 -32.97 0.96
N ASP A 542 8.05 -32.65 -0.32
CA ASP A 542 7.03 -32.99 -1.31
C ASP A 542 7.16 -34.47 -1.73
N PRO A 543 6.07 -35.25 -1.77
CA PRO A 543 6.12 -36.66 -2.18
C PRO A 543 6.36 -36.81 -3.69
N GLU A 544 7.19 -37.78 -4.06
CA GLU A 544 7.47 -38.13 -5.45
C GLU A 544 6.26 -38.80 -6.12
N PRO A 545 5.70 -38.24 -7.21
CA PRO A 545 4.65 -38.89 -7.99
C PRO A 545 5.21 -40.05 -8.80
N LYS A 546 4.53 -41.19 -8.77
CA LYS A 546 4.92 -42.38 -9.55
C LYS A 546 4.14 -42.47 -10.87
N THR A 547 4.81 -42.99 -11.89
CA THR A 547 4.20 -43.42 -13.15
C THR A 547 4.24 -44.94 -13.25
N PHE A 548 3.11 -45.54 -13.62
CA PHE A 548 2.97 -46.98 -13.84
C PHE A 548 2.55 -47.27 -15.29
N THR A 549 2.47 -48.54 -15.65
CA THR A 549 1.80 -49.02 -16.87
C THR A 549 0.70 -49.99 -16.46
N TYR A 550 -0.45 -49.91 -17.11
CA TYR A 550 -1.63 -50.70 -16.79
C TYR A 550 -1.36 -52.22 -16.77
N ASP A 551 -1.60 -52.87 -15.63
CA ASP A 551 -1.35 -54.30 -15.42
C ASP A 551 -2.53 -55.02 -14.73
N THR A 552 -3.71 -54.39 -14.70
CA THR A 552 -4.93 -54.77 -13.96
C THR A 552 -4.88 -54.68 -12.43
N THR A 553 -3.77 -54.23 -11.82
CA THR A 553 -3.68 -54.05 -10.36
C THR A 553 -3.97 -52.60 -9.93
N GLU A 554 -4.34 -52.39 -8.66
CA GLU A 554 -4.48 -51.05 -8.10
C GLU A 554 -3.09 -50.51 -7.70
N HIS A 555 -2.70 -49.40 -8.31
CA HIS A 555 -1.47 -48.69 -8.03
C HIS A 555 -1.71 -47.49 -7.12
N THR A 556 -0.74 -47.18 -6.25
CA THR A 556 -0.71 -45.97 -5.42
C THR A 556 0.40 -45.05 -5.92
N GLY A 557 0.02 -43.93 -6.55
CA GLY A 557 0.97 -42.99 -7.15
C GLY A 557 1.51 -41.92 -6.23
N ILE A 558 0.85 -41.66 -5.10
CA ILE A 558 1.33 -40.78 -4.02
C ILE A 558 1.21 -41.51 -2.69
N GLU A 559 2.35 -41.73 -2.05
CA GLU A 559 2.45 -42.39 -0.73
C GLU A 559 2.17 -41.38 0.39
N LEU A 560 1.12 -41.64 1.18
CA LEU A 560 0.66 -40.70 2.22
C LEU A 560 1.44 -40.84 3.55
N GLY A 561 1.66 -42.10 3.98
CA GLY A 561 2.28 -42.44 5.26
C GLY A 561 1.63 -41.73 6.46
N GLU A 562 2.45 -41.38 7.45
CA GLU A 562 2.05 -40.50 8.56
C GLU A 562 2.31 -39.00 8.26
N ASN A 563 2.71 -38.67 7.02
CA ASN A 563 3.21 -37.34 6.67
C ASN A 563 2.16 -36.44 6.02
N TYR A 564 1.23 -37.02 5.26
CA TYR A 564 0.27 -36.27 4.45
C TYR A 564 -1.18 -36.71 4.69
N THR A 565 -2.12 -35.82 4.42
CA THR A 565 -3.56 -36.10 4.42
C THR A 565 -4.18 -35.66 3.10
N VAL A 566 -5.07 -36.47 2.54
CA VAL A 566 -5.82 -36.13 1.31
C VAL A 566 -6.92 -35.12 1.65
N ALA A 567 -6.92 -34.00 0.93
CA ALA A 567 -8.00 -33.02 0.96
C ALA A 567 -9.07 -33.29 -0.13
N ARG A 568 -8.64 -33.71 -1.33
CA ARG A 568 -9.48 -34.11 -2.47
C ARG A 568 -8.65 -34.83 -3.55
N GLY A 569 -9.31 -35.39 -4.57
CA GLY A 569 -8.65 -36.18 -5.62
C GLY A 569 -8.45 -37.65 -5.21
N THR A 570 -7.57 -38.39 -5.89
CA THR A 570 -7.23 -39.78 -5.55
C THR A 570 -5.74 -40.08 -5.67
N ASN A 571 -5.16 -40.74 -4.67
CA ASN A 571 -3.78 -41.21 -4.70
C ASN A 571 -3.63 -42.68 -5.15
N SER A 572 -4.73 -43.42 -5.35
CA SER A 572 -4.76 -44.75 -5.95
C SER A 572 -5.78 -44.90 -7.08
N ALA A 573 -5.51 -45.82 -8.01
CA ALA A 573 -6.35 -46.15 -9.17
C ALA A 573 -5.89 -47.45 -9.86
N THR A 574 -6.73 -48.01 -10.74
CA THR A 574 -6.45 -49.25 -11.49
C THR A 574 -6.39 -49.05 -13.01
N ASP A 575 -7.19 -48.13 -13.56
CA ASP A 575 -7.26 -47.88 -15.01
C ASP A 575 -6.14 -46.93 -15.48
N ALA A 576 -5.85 -46.92 -16.78
CA ALA A 576 -4.96 -45.92 -17.35
C ALA A 576 -5.57 -44.51 -17.31
N GLY A 577 -4.71 -43.51 -17.12
CA GLY A 577 -5.05 -42.09 -17.03
C GLY A 577 -4.08 -41.30 -16.15
N THR A 578 -4.13 -39.98 -16.26
CA THR A 578 -3.49 -39.04 -15.34
C THR A 578 -4.44 -38.73 -14.19
N TYR A 579 -3.95 -38.77 -12.95
CA TYR A 579 -4.73 -38.66 -11.72
C TYR A 579 -4.23 -37.50 -10.86
N GLU A 580 -5.16 -36.63 -10.44
CA GLU A 580 -4.89 -35.54 -9.50
C GLU A 580 -5.16 -35.99 -8.06
N VAL A 581 -4.24 -35.69 -7.15
CA VAL A 581 -4.51 -35.67 -5.70
C VAL A 581 -4.07 -34.33 -5.11
N ILE A 582 -4.87 -33.81 -4.19
CA ILE A 582 -4.57 -32.60 -3.44
C ILE A 582 -4.43 -32.98 -1.97
N ILE A 583 -3.25 -32.73 -1.43
CA ILE A 583 -2.83 -33.15 -0.09
C ILE A 583 -2.32 -31.96 0.71
N LYS A 584 -2.21 -32.15 2.02
CA LYS A 584 -1.51 -31.23 2.94
C LYS A 584 -0.77 -32.03 4.02
N PRO A 585 0.17 -31.41 4.76
CA PRO A 585 0.87 -32.08 5.86
C PRO A 585 -0.12 -32.61 6.90
N PHE A 586 0.25 -33.68 7.59
CA PHE A 586 -0.51 -34.19 8.73
C PHE A 586 -0.57 -33.14 9.86
N ALA A 587 -1.61 -33.18 10.69
CA ALA A 587 -1.78 -32.21 11.78
C ALA A 587 -0.56 -32.19 12.72
N GLY A 588 0.05 -31.01 12.91
CA GLY A 588 1.31 -30.86 13.64
C GLY A 588 2.58 -30.95 12.77
N LYS A 589 2.44 -31.01 11.44
CA LYS A 589 3.55 -30.92 10.47
C LYS A 589 3.35 -29.74 9.52
N THR A 590 4.41 -29.33 8.84
CA THR A 590 4.42 -28.29 7.78
C THR A 590 5.20 -28.79 6.57
N TRP A 591 5.08 -28.14 5.41
CA TRP A 591 6.02 -28.31 4.31
C TRP A 591 7.39 -27.70 4.66
N GLU A 592 8.44 -27.99 3.87
CA GLU A 592 9.77 -27.38 4.04
C GLU A 592 9.78 -25.83 4.02
N ASN A 593 8.80 -25.20 3.37
CA ASN A 593 8.62 -23.73 3.37
C ASN A 593 7.95 -23.18 4.65
N GLY A 594 7.57 -24.05 5.60
CA GLY A 594 6.93 -23.70 6.86
C GLY A 594 5.40 -23.57 6.82
N THR A 595 4.73 -23.76 5.67
CA THR A 595 3.26 -23.66 5.58
C THR A 595 2.55 -25.00 5.74
N ALA A 596 1.24 -24.98 5.98
CA ALA A 596 0.38 -26.17 6.08
C ALA A 596 -0.69 -26.22 4.96
N ASP A 597 -0.41 -25.51 3.85
CA ASP A 597 -1.36 -25.31 2.75
C ASP A 597 -1.57 -26.58 1.92
N GLU A 598 -2.63 -26.58 1.11
CA GLU A 598 -2.91 -27.65 0.18
C GLU A 598 -2.03 -27.55 -1.08
N LYS A 599 -1.39 -28.65 -1.46
CA LYS A 599 -0.60 -28.81 -2.69
C LYS A 599 -1.23 -29.85 -3.61
N THR A 600 -1.19 -29.59 -4.91
CA THR A 600 -1.67 -30.50 -5.97
C THR A 600 -0.52 -31.33 -6.52
N PHE A 601 -0.71 -32.64 -6.63
CA PHE A 601 0.22 -33.58 -7.26
C PHE A 601 -0.51 -34.40 -8.33
N ASN A 602 0.14 -34.55 -9.48
CA ASN A 602 -0.34 -35.37 -10.58
C ASN A 602 0.53 -36.63 -10.70
N TRP A 603 -0.12 -37.78 -10.81
CA TRP A 603 0.53 -39.08 -11.02
C TRP A 603 -0.18 -39.83 -12.15
N GLU A 604 0.39 -40.93 -12.67
CA GLU A 604 -0.09 -41.50 -13.94
C GLU A 604 -0.04 -43.03 -14.00
N ILE A 605 -1.04 -43.62 -14.64
CA ILE A 605 -1.01 -44.98 -15.15
C ILE A 605 -1.05 -44.89 -16.68
N THR A 606 0.06 -45.18 -17.34
CA THR A 606 0.16 -45.25 -18.80
C THR A 606 -0.57 -46.48 -19.33
N LYS A 607 -1.05 -46.43 -20.58
CA LYS A 607 -1.67 -47.59 -21.22
C LYS A 607 -0.66 -48.69 -21.54
N ALA A 608 -1.13 -49.93 -21.55
CA ALA A 608 -0.32 -51.08 -21.96
C ALA A 608 -0.38 -51.34 -23.48
N SER A 609 0.72 -51.85 -24.04
CA SER A 609 0.73 -52.37 -25.42
C SER A 609 0.03 -53.72 -25.49
N GLN A 610 -0.83 -53.92 -26.49
CA GLN A 610 -1.44 -55.22 -26.80
C GLN A 610 -0.85 -55.84 -28.08
N SER A 611 -0.77 -57.18 -28.10
CA SER A 611 -0.29 -57.95 -29.26
C SER A 611 -1.29 -57.96 -30.40
N ALA A 612 -0.80 -58.14 -31.63
CA ALA A 612 -1.65 -58.30 -32.82
C ALA A 612 -2.65 -59.47 -32.65
N PRO A 613 -3.85 -59.40 -33.27
CA PRO A 613 -4.78 -60.52 -33.32
C PRO A 613 -4.15 -61.72 -34.05
N THR A 614 -4.64 -62.92 -33.77
CA THR A 614 -4.13 -64.17 -34.38
C THR A 614 -5.30 -65.09 -34.75
N GLY A 615 -5.07 -66.02 -35.68
CA GLY A 615 -6.12 -66.96 -36.15
C GLY A 615 -7.16 -66.33 -37.07
N LEU A 616 -6.80 -65.28 -37.83
CA LEU A 616 -7.66 -64.68 -38.83
C LEU A 616 -7.45 -65.36 -40.20
N GLU A 617 -8.54 -65.80 -40.82
CA GLU A 617 -8.51 -66.52 -42.11
C GLU A 617 -9.37 -65.80 -43.16
N GLY A 618 -8.95 -65.80 -44.42
CA GLY A 618 -9.64 -65.14 -45.54
C GLY A 618 -10.28 -66.14 -46.51
N GLU A 619 -11.61 -66.05 -46.69
CA GLU A 619 -12.38 -66.90 -47.61
C GLU A 619 -12.60 -66.20 -48.96
N LYS A 620 -12.33 -66.90 -50.07
CA LYS A 620 -12.43 -66.32 -51.42
C LYS A 620 -13.87 -65.97 -51.84
N PRO A 621 -14.07 -64.91 -52.66
CA PRO A 621 -15.33 -64.65 -53.36
C PRO A 621 -15.84 -65.86 -54.16
N THR A 622 -17.16 -65.94 -54.40
CA THR A 622 -17.74 -67.07 -55.15
C THR A 622 -17.47 -67.01 -56.66
N THR A 623 -17.07 -65.84 -57.17
CA THR A 623 -16.74 -65.60 -58.58
C THR A 623 -15.46 -64.76 -58.71
N ALA A 624 -14.70 -64.95 -59.78
CA ALA A 624 -13.41 -64.28 -59.97
C ALA A 624 -13.60 -62.77 -60.13
N GLY A 625 -12.92 -61.97 -59.30
CA GLY A 625 -13.16 -60.52 -59.19
C GLY A 625 -14.43 -60.13 -58.42
N GLY A 626 -15.07 -61.09 -57.73
CA GLY A 626 -16.24 -60.86 -56.88
C GLY A 626 -15.93 -60.04 -55.61
N SER A 627 -17.00 -59.64 -54.92
CA SER A 627 -16.95 -58.84 -53.68
C SER A 627 -17.79 -59.45 -52.54
N ASP A 628 -17.88 -60.77 -52.50
CA ASP A 628 -18.62 -61.56 -51.51
C ASP A 628 -17.73 -62.44 -50.62
N GLY A 629 -16.39 -62.27 -50.70
CA GLY A 629 -15.43 -62.93 -49.82
C GLY A 629 -15.53 -62.45 -48.37
N LYS A 630 -14.79 -63.13 -47.48
CA LYS A 630 -14.85 -62.90 -46.03
C LYS A 630 -13.49 -62.89 -45.33
N ILE A 631 -13.46 -62.33 -44.13
CA ILE A 631 -12.44 -62.63 -43.11
C ILE A 631 -13.17 -63.19 -41.88
N ILE A 632 -12.74 -64.33 -41.36
CA ILE A 632 -13.29 -64.98 -40.17
C ILE A 632 -12.30 -64.92 -39.00
N GLY A 633 -12.82 -65.05 -37.76
CA GLY A 633 -12.01 -65.03 -36.53
C GLY A 633 -11.90 -63.67 -35.85
N VAL A 634 -12.51 -62.62 -36.42
CA VAL A 634 -12.52 -61.27 -35.82
C VAL A 634 -13.44 -61.19 -34.60
N ASN A 635 -13.38 -60.07 -33.86
CA ASN A 635 -14.37 -59.74 -32.82
C ASN A 635 -14.58 -58.22 -32.71
N VAL A 636 -15.55 -57.80 -31.90
CA VAL A 636 -15.96 -56.39 -31.75
C VAL A 636 -14.92 -55.44 -31.15
N ASN A 637 -13.80 -55.96 -30.64
CA ASN A 637 -12.65 -55.15 -30.19
C ASN A 637 -11.62 -54.93 -31.32
N MET A 638 -11.79 -55.58 -32.47
CA MET A 638 -10.95 -55.37 -33.64
C MET A 638 -11.51 -54.30 -34.58
N GLU A 639 -10.62 -53.78 -35.42
CA GLU A 639 -10.91 -52.94 -36.57
C GLU A 639 -10.05 -53.38 -37.76
N TYR A 640 -10.53 -53.17 -38.99
CA TYR A 640 -9.88 -53.62 -40.22
C TYR A 640 -9.81 -52.53 -41.30
N ARG A 641 -8.87 -52.66 -42.24
CA ARG A 641 -8.83 -51.87 -43.49
C ARG A 641 -8.29 -52.72 -44.63
N LYS A 642 -8.48 -52.31 -45.90
CA LYS A 642 -7.69 -52.89 -47.00
C LYS A 642 -6.27 -52.32 -46.94
N SER A 643 -5.28 -53.05 -47.47
CA SER A 643 -3.93 -52.46 -47.68
C SER A 643 -4.06 -51.19 -48.51
N GLU A 644 -3.25 -50.18 -48.19
CA GLU A 644 -3.26 -48.81 -48.73
C GLU A 644 -4.47 -47.92 -48.37
N ASP A 645 -5.52 -48.41 -47.70
CA ASP A 645 -6.61 -47.55 -47.19
C ASP A 645 -6.12 -46.66 -46.03
N SER A 646 -6.60 -45.42 -45.96
CA SER A 646 -6.16 -44.47 -44.92
C SER A 646 -6.80 -44.66 -43.54
N SER A 647 -7.90 -45.41 -43.45
CA SER A 647 -8.78 -45.45 -42.27
C SER A 647 -9.21 -46.86 -41.92
N TYR A 648 -9.24 -47.17 -40.63
CA TYR A 648 -9.76 -48.44 -40.09
C TYR A 648 -11.28 -48.39 -39.87
N ILE A 649 -11.93 -49.55 -40.02
CA ILE A 649 -13.36 -49.79 -39.89
C ILE A 649 -13.59 -50.78 -38.74
N ALA A 650 -14.42 -50.43 -37.76
CA ALA A 650 -14.69 -51.29 -36.61
C ALA A 650 -15.38 -52.61 -37.01
N CYS A 651 -14.90 -53.74 -36.48
CA CYS A 651 -15.56 -55.03 -36.66
C CYS A 651 -16.85 -55.09 -35.84
N THR A 652 -17.95 -55.56 -36.43
CA THR A 652 -19.29 -55.57 -35.81
C THR A 652 -19.75 -56.96 -35.35
N GLY A 653 -18.97 -58.01 -35.61
CA GLY A 653 -19.30 -59.40 -35.29
C GLY A 653 -18.08 -60.32 -35.32
N THR A 654 -18.29 -61.60 -35.62
CA THR A 654 -17.26 -62.65 -35.69
C THR A 654 -16.67 -62.89 -37.09
N GLU A 655 -17.27 -62.26 -38.11
CA GLU A 655 -16.81 -62.26 -39.49
C GLU A 655 -16.95 -60.87 -40.11
N ILE A 656 -16.09 -60.57 -41.08
CA ILE A 656 -16.22 -59.44 -42.01
C ILE A 656 -16.69 -60.03 -43.34
N THR A 657 -17.76 -59.49 -43.92
CA THR A 657 -18.40 -60.02 -45.14
C THR A 657 -18.48 -58.95 -46.24
N GLY A 658 -18.48 -59.38 -47.50
CA GLY A 658 -18.62 -58.45 -48.64
C GLY A 658 -17.28 -57.89 -49.11
N LEU A 659 -16.22 -58.70 -48.99
CA LEU A 659 -14.86 -58.31 -49.33
C LEU A 659 -14.50 -58.73 -50.76
N SER A 660 -13.86 -57.81 -51.48
CA SER A 660 -13.10 -58.12 -52.69
C SER A 660 -11.85 -58.94 -52.35
N ALA A 661 -11.33 -59.69 -53.31
CA ALA A 661 -9.98 -60.24 -53.19
C ALA A 661 -8.92 -59.13 -52.93
N GLY A 662 -7.90 -59.47 -52.13
CA GLY A 662 -6.81 -58.58 -51.74
C GLY A 662 -6.32 -58.76 -50.31
N THR A 663 -5.32 -57.95 -49.95
CA THR A 663 -4.72 -57.92 -48.60
C THR A 663 -5.48 -56.95 -47.69
N TYR A 664 -5.72 -57.36 -46.45
CA TYR A 664 -6.37 -56.59 -45.40
C TYR A 664 -5.51 -56.57 -44.14
N GLU A 665 -5.52 -55.45 -43.43
CA GLU A 665 -4.91 -55.29 -42.12
C GLU A 665 -6.02 -55.33 -41.06
N VAL A 666 -5.83 -56.09 -39.99
CA VAL A 666 -6.76 -56.18 -38.85
C VAL A 666 -5.98 -56.01 -37.55
N ARG A 667 -6.42 -55.10 -36.68
CA ARG A 667 -5.80 -54.85 -35.37
C ARG A 667 -6.84 -54.78 -34.27
N TYR A 668 -6.43 -54.94 -33.01
CA TYR A 668 -7.24 -54.48 -31.89
C TYR A 668 -7.19 -52.95 -31.85
N LYS A 669 -8.36 -52.33 -31.73
CA LYS A 669 -8.47 -50.87 -31.53
C LYS A 669 -7.92 -50.52 -30.14
N GLY A 670 -7.37 -49.32 -29.99
CA GLY A 670 -7.03 -48.78 -28.67
C GLY A 670 -8.28 -48.64 -27.80
N ASP A 671 -8.17 -48.93 -26.51
CA ASP A 671 -9.24 -48.76 -25.54
C ASP A 671 -8.82 -47.75 -24.43
N LYS A 672 -9.49 -47.80 -23.26
CA LYS A 672 -9.16 -46.94 -22.12
C LYS A 672 -7.74 -47.22 -21.60
N ASN A 673 -7.38 -48.49 -21.52
CA ASN A 673 -6.25 -49.03 -20.77
C ASN A 673 -5.15 -49.62 -21.69
N HIS A 674 -5.45 -49.87 -22.96
CA HIS A 674 -4.52 -50.36 -23.97
C HIS A 674 -4.41 -49.41 -25.18
N GLU A 675 -3.21 -49.28 -25.75
CA GLU A 675 -3.04 -48.68 -27.08
C GLU A 675 -3.49 -49.64 -28.19
N GLU A 676 -3.62 -49.18 -29.43
CA GLU A 676 -3.86 -50.09 -30.56
C GLU A 676 -2.80 -51.19 -30.68
N SER A 677 -3.21 -52.39 -31.11
CA SER A 677 -2.24 -53.44 -31.43
C SER A 677 -1.53 -53.15 -32.76
N PRO A 678 -0.35 -53.74 -32.99
CA PRO A 678 0.14 -53.96 -34.35
C PRO A 678 -0.92 -54.71 -35.18
N ALA A 679 -0.94 -54.49 -36.49
CA ALA A 679 -1.88 -55.17 -37.38
C ALA A 679 -1.42 -56.59 -37.74
N PHE A 680 -2.37 -57.52 -37.76
CA PHE A 680 -2.24 -58.79 -38.44
C PHE A 680 -2.65 -58.62 -39.91
N VAL A 681 -1.87 -59.19 -40.82
CA VAL A 681 -2.11 -59.10 -42.26
C VAL A 681 -2.79 -60.40 -42.73
N VAL A 682 -3.99 -60.29 -43.29
CA VAL A 682 -4.79 -61.41 -43.80
C VAL A 682 -5.16 -61.19 -45.26
N THR A 683 -5.07 -62.24 -46.07
CA THR A 683 -5.33 -62.18 -47.51
C THR A 683 -6.65 -62.87 -47.83
N VAL A 684 -7.53 -62.17 -48.54
CA VAL A 684 -8.72 -62.73 -49.19
C VAL A 684 -8.32 -63.16 -50.62
N PRO A 685 -8.25 -64.46 -50.95
CA PRO A 685 -7.83 -64.91 -52.28
C PRO A 685 -8.93 -64.71 -53.34
N ASP A 686 -8.55 -64.76 -54.62
CA ASP A 686 -9.49 -64.69 -55.77
C ASP A 686 -9.92 -66.11 -56.23
N ALA A 687 -10.89 -66.20 -57.14
CA ALA A 687 -11.42 -67.46 -57.67
C ALA A 687 -10.88 -67.83 -59.07
N ASP A 688 -11.00 -69.11 -59.41
CA ASP A 688 -10.34 -69.77 -60.54
C ASP A 688 -11.02 -69.50 -61.89
N LYS A 689 -10.26 -69.58 -63.01
CA LYS A 689 -10.72 -69.24 -64.37
C LYS A 689 -10.66 -70.44 -65.35
N PRO A 690 -11.61 -70.56 -66.30
CA PRO A 690 -11.68 -71.69 -67.25
C PRO A 690 -10.70 -71.58 -68.45
N VAL A 691 -10.47 -72.71 -69.12
CA VAL A 691 -9.57 -72.86 -70.29
C VAL A 691 -10.22 -73.70 -71.41
N TYR A 692 -9.76 -73.53 -72.64
CA TYR A 692 -10.32 -74.09 -73.89
C TYR A 692 -9.22 -74.77 -74.75
N ILE A 693 -9.60 -75.64 -75.70
CA ILE A 693 -8.68 -76.47 -76.50
C ILE A 693 -8.58 -75.99 -77.95
N LEU A 694 -7.36 -75.92 -78.49
CA LEU A 694 -7.06 -75.72 -79.91
C LEU A 694 -6.31 -76.94 -80.48
N GLU A 695 -6.78 -77.48 -81.60
CA GLU A 695 -6.19 -78.62 -82.30
C GLU A 695 -5.85 -78.27 -83.77
N ILE A 696 -4.65 -78.63 -84.23
CA ILE A 696 -4.13 -78.34 -85.57
C ILE A 696 -3.69 -79.64 -86.25
N ILE A 697 -4.35 -79.98 -87.35
CA ILE A 697 -4.09 -81.15 -88.21
C ILE A 697 -3.19 -80.75 -89.37
N ASN A 698 -2.22 -81.59 -89.71
CA ASN A 698 -1.18 -81.32 -90.72
C ASN A 698 -0.34 -80.05 -90.42
N GLY A 699 -0.18 -79.68 -89.14
CA GLY A 699 0.61 -78.52 -88.73
C GLY A 699 0.87 -78.44 -87.23
N THR A 700 1.45 -77.33 -86.79
CA THR A 700 1.81 -77.02 -85.39
C THR A 700 0.83 -76.05 -84.73
N GLY A 701 0.82 -75.98 -83.38
CA GLY A 701 -0.01 -75.03 -82.61
C GLY A 701 -1.10 -75.65 -81.71
N ASN A 702 -1.00 -76.94 -81.40
CA ASN A 702 -1.91 -77.64 -80.49
C ASN A 702 -1.72 -77.22 -79.02
N GLY A 703 -2.81 -77.03 -78.26
CA GLY A 703 -2.72 -76.74 -76.81
C GLY A 703 -4.03 -76.35 -76.10
N THR A 704 -3.94 -76.12 -74.80
CA THR A 704 -5.01 -75.53 -73.96
C THR A 704 -4.68 -74.09 -73.57
N TYR A 705 -5.64 -73.18 -73.73
CA TYR A 705 -5.45 -71.74 -73.60
C TYR A 705 -6.64 -71.06 -72.91
N VAL A 706 -6.41 -69.89 -72.30
CA VAL A 706 -7.51 -68.98 -71.88
C VAL A 706 -8.06 -68.21 -73.07
N GLU A 707 -9.32 -67.73 -72.99
CA GLU A 707 -9.96 -67.00 -74.09
C GLU A 707 -9.12 -65.80 -74.56
N GLY A 708 -9.01 -65.60 -75.88
CA GLY A 708 -8.30 -64.48 -76.47
C GLY A 708 -6.79 -64.70 -76.64
N THR A 709 -6.25 -65.84 -76.23
CA THR A 709 -4.83 -66.18 -76.50
C THR A 709 -4.60 -66.33 -78.00
N VAL A 710 -3.58 -65.65 -78.52
CA VAL A 710 -3.16 -65.76 -79.94
C VAL A 710 -2.05 -66.81 -80.06
N VAL A 711 -2.22 -67.75 -81.00
CA VAL A 711 -1.33 -68.91 -81.20
C VAL A 711 -0.86 -68.95 -82.65
N THR A 712 0.45 -69.07 -82.88
CA THR A 712 1.01 -69.23 -84.24
C THR A 712 0.87 -70.68 -84.70
N ILE A 713 0.43 -70.89 -85.94
CA ILE A 713 0.29 -72.20 -86.57
C ILE A 713 1.10 -72.26 -87.87
N THR A 714 1.77 -73.38 -88.13
CA THR A 714 2.56 -73.61 -89.34
C THR A 714 2.18 -74.95 -89.95
N ALA A 715 1.94 -74.98 -91.25
CA ALA A 715 1.61 -76.18 -92.01
C ALA A 715 2.86 -77.05 -92.20
N ASN A 716 2.68 -78.37 -92.18
CA ASN A 716 3.75 -79.31 -92.47
C ASN A 716 4.25 -79.17 -93.92
N PRO A 717 5.49 -79.62 -94.24
CA PRO A 717 5.98 -79.64 -95.62
C PRO A 717 5.03 -80.40 -96.56
N ALA A 718 4.85 -79.89 -97.77
CA ALA A 718 4.10 -80.57 -98.82
C ALA A 718 4.86 -81.82 -99.31
N ALA A 719 4.13 -82.85 -99.73
CA ALA A 719 4.72 -84.01 -100.40
C ALA A 719 5.15 -83.68 -101.83
N ASP A 720 6.13 -84.41 -102.37
CA ASP A 720 6.70 -84.17 -103.71
C ASP A 720 5.62 -84.03 -104.80
N GLY A 721 5.76 -83.00 -105.63
CA GLY A 721 4.79 -82.62 -106.67
C GLY A 721 3.65 -81.72 -106.19
N LYS A 722 3.51 -81.48 -104.87
CA LYS A 722 2.49 -80.59 -104.30
C LYS A 722 3.08 -79.35 -103.61
N VAL A 723 2.24 -78.34 -103.46
CA VAL A 723 2.44 -77.12 -102.67
C VAL A 723 1.28 -76.92 -101.69
N PHE A 724 1.47 -76.10 -100.65
CA PHE A 724 0.38 -75.71 -99.75
C PHE A 724 -0.75 -75.01 -100.52
N ASP A 725 -1.99 -75.29 -100.13
CA ASP A 725 -3.18 -74.70 -100.72
C ASP A 725 -3.80 -73.67 -99.78
N LYS A 726 -4.26 -74.10 -98.60
CA LYS A 726 -4.77 -73.24 -97.52
C LYS A 726 -4.96 -74.01 -96.20
N TRP A 727 -5.32 -73.28 -95.16
CA TRP A 727 -5.97 -73.79 -93.96
C TRP A 727 -7.49 -73.92 -94.17
N VAL A 728 -8.09 -74.88 -93.48
CA VAL A 728 -9.54 -75.10 -93.42
C VAL A 728 -9.92 -75.33 -91.96
N LYS A 729 -10.79 -74.49 -91.40
CA LYS A 729 -11.38 -74.75 -90.08
C LYS A 729 -12.43 -75.86 -90.18
N MET A 730 -12.25 -76.93 -89.41
CA MET A 730 -13.12 -78.11 -89.40
C MET A 730 -14.35 -77.87 -88.52
N TYR A 731 -14.14 -77.32 -87.33
CA TYR A 731 -15.19 -76.83 -86.42
C TYR A 731 -14.60 -75.85 -85.40
N GLY A 732 -15.47 -75.12 -84.68
CA GLY A 732 -15.10 -74.20 -83.61
C GLY A 732 -15.11 -72.72 -84.00
N ASP A 733 -14.89 -71.85 -83.03
CA ASP A 733 -15.08 -70.40 -83.11
C ASP A 733 -13.77 -69.60 -83.23
N ALA A 734 -12.60 -70.22 -83.07
CA ALA A 734 -11.32 -69.52 -83.22
C ALA A 734 -11.15 -68.90 -84.62
N VAL A 735 -10.42 -67.78 -84.69
CA VAL A 735 -10.26 -66.95 -85.89
C VAL A 735 -8.84 -67.08 -86.44
N ILE A 736 -8.72 -67.48 -87.70
CA ILE A 736 -7.45 -67.57 -88.43
C ILE A 736 -7.16 -66.19 -89.07
N ALA A 737 -5.94 -65.67 -88.95
CA ALA A 737 -5.58 -64.34 -89.45
C ALA A 737 -5.43 -64.27 -90.98
N ASP A 738 -4.83 -65.29 -91.58
CA ASP A 738 -4.81 -65.55 -93.03
C ASP A 738 -4.84 -67.07 -93.26
N GLU A 739 -5.84 -67.55 -94.00
CA GLU A 739 -5.97 -68.98 -94.32
C GLU A 739 -5.03 -69.42 -95.46
N ASN A 740 -4.47 -68.52 -96.26
CA ASN A 740 -3.72 -68.86 -97.47
C ASN A 740 -2.19 -68.86 -97.27
N SER A 741 -1.70 -68.37 -96.13
CA SER A 741 -0.31 -68.49 -95.73
C SER A 741 -0.04 -69.82 -95.01
N ALA A 742 1.04 -70.50 -95.41
CA ALA A 742 1.51 -71.73 -94.76
C ALA A 742 1.95 -71.51 -93.29
N THR A 743 2.21 -70.27 -92.87
CA THR A 743 2.37 -69.89 -91.45
C THR A 743 1.48 -68.69 -91.15
N THR A 744 0.64 -68.81 -90.12
CA THR A 744 -0.40 -67.82 -89.77
C THR A 744 -0.66 -67.83 -88.26
N THR A 745 -1.61 -67.03 -87.77
CA THR A 745 -2.01 -67.03 -86.35
C THR A 745 -3.49 -67.33 -86.18
N VAL A 746 -3.83 -67.89 -85.01
CA VAL A 746 -5.19 -68.25 -84.58
C VAL A 746 -5.47 -67.57 -83.25
N THR A 747 -6.56 -66.81 -83.18
CA THR A 747 -7.06 -66.26 -81.90
C THR A 747 -8.05 -67.23 -81.29
N THR A 748 -7.70 -67.82 -80.14
CA THR A 748 -8.55 -68.78 -79.41
C THR A 748 -9.80 -68.11 -78.83
N LYS A 749 -10.90 -68.86 -78.84
CA LYS A 749 -12.23 -68.44 -78.37
C LYS A 749 -12.87 -69.54 -77.50
N ILE A 750 -14.17 -69.43 -77.22
CA ILE A 750 -14.84 -70.16 -76.13
C ILE A 750 -15.29 -71.57 -76.50
N ALA A 751 -15.13 -71.99 -77.77
CA ALA A 751 -15.39 -73.35 -78.21
C ALA A 751 -14.10 -74.10 -78.59
N PRO A 752 -14.00 -75.41 -78.29
CA PRO A 752 -12.89 -76.23 -78.77
C PRO A 752 -12.86 -76.19 -80.30
N THR A 753 -11.69 -75.87 -80.87
CA THR A 753 -11.54 -75.55 -82.30
C THR A 753 -10.50 -76.44 -82.96
N GLN A 754 -10.82 -76.96 -84.16
CA GLN A 754 -9.94 -77.82 -84.96
C GLN A 754 -9.73 -77.24 -86.37
N ILE A 755 -8.48 -77.16 -86.83
CA ILE A 755 -8.08 -76.55 -88.11
C ILE A 755 -7.11 -77.50 -88.85
N GLN A 756 -7.20 -77.58 -90.18
CA GLN A 756 -6.38 -78.49 -91.01
C GLN A 756 -5.70 -77.79 -92.20
N ALA A 757 -4.45 -78.15 -92.50
CA ALA A 757 -3.75 -77.72 -93.74
C ALA A 757 -4.06 -78.64 -94.95
N THR A 758 -4.28 -78.03 -96.12
CA THR A 758 -4.51 -78.68 -97.43
C THR A 758 -3.42 -78.35 -98.47
N TYR A 759 -3.31 -79.16 -99.52
CA TYR A 759 -2.21 -79.10 -100.51
C TYR A 759 -2.70 -79.46 -101.94
N LYS A 760 -2.12 -78.80 -102.96
CA LYS A 760 -2.48 -78.92 -104.39
C LYS A 760 -1.24 -79.19 -105.27
N ASP A 761 -1.44 -79.65 -106.50
CA ASP A 761 -0.35 -80.02 -107.43
C ASP A 761 0.37 -78.79 -108.04
N SER A 762 1.61 -78.99 -108.53
CA SER A 762 2.51 -77.91 -108.98
C SER A 762 2.84 -77.96 -110.49
N GLU A 763 2.80 -76.81 -111.16
CA GLU A 763 3.14 -76.64 -112.61
C GLU A 763 4.56 -76.05 -112.81
N THR A 764 5.20 -76.32 -113.97
CA THR A 764 6.64 -76.08 -114.17
C THR A 764 7.00 -75.35 -115.48
N ILE A 765 7.74 -74.23 -115.40
CA ILE A 765 8.39 -73.50 -116.52
C ILE A 765 9.79 -72.99 -116.06
N PRO A 766 10.86 -72.98 -116.89
CA PRO A 766 12.25 -72.83 -116.40
C PRO A 766 12.90 -71.43 -116.48
N THR A 767 13.72 -71.12 -115.46
CA THR A 767 14.99 -70.31 -115.40
C THR A 767 15.24 -69.16 -116.41
N PRO A 768 15.67 -67.96 -115.94
CA PRO A 768 17.13 -67.74 -115.75
C PRO A 768 17.58 -66.81 -114.58
N ASN A 769 18.91 -66.74 -114.42
CA ASN A 769 19.79 -65.88 -113.59
C ASN A 769 20.17 -64.58 -114.37
N PRO A 770 20.81 -63.48 -113.86
CA PRO A 770 21.29 -63.09 -112.50
C PRO A 770 20.99 -61.62 -112.04
N GLU A 771 21.58 -61.21 -110.90
CA GLU A 771 22.01 -59.82 -110.53
C GLU A 771 20.91 -58.70 -110.37
N PRO A 772 21.26 -57.43 -110.02
CA PRO A 772 21.65 -57.02 -108.66
C PRO A 772 20.81 -55.83 -108.10
N THR A 773 21.22 -55.28 -106.96
CA THR A 773 20.57 -54.14 -106.25
C THR A 773 20.45 -52.86 -107.10
N PRO A 774 19.37 -52.06 -106.90
CA PRO A 774 19.56 -50.81 -106.12
C PRO A 774 18.34 -50.32 -105.29
N ASN A 775 18.65 -49.53 -104.26
CA ASN A 775 17.74 -48.61 -103.55
C ASN A 775 17.67 -47.25 -104.31
N PRO A 776 16.52 -46.54 -104.34
CA PRO A 776 16.57 -45.19 -103.74
C PRO A 776 15.26 -44.68 -103.08
N ASN A 777 15.36 -44.44 -101.76
CA ASN A 777 14.66 -43.40 -100.99
C ASN A 777 14.95 -41.98 -101.55
N PRO A 778 13.97 -41.04 -101.60
CA PRO A 778 13.70 -40.07 -100.51
C PRO A 778 12.19 -39.77 -100.34
N GLY A 779 11.66 -39.06 -99.32
CA GLY A 779 12.17 -38.21 -98.23
C GLY A 779 11.00 -37.33 -97.72
N PRO A 780 11.18 -36.28 -96.87
CA PRO A 780 12.42 -35.70 -96.38
C PRO A 780 12.58 -35.70 -94.84
N GLU A 781 13.82 -35.47 -94.41
CA GLU A 781 14.29 -35.18 -93.04
C GLU A 781 14.97 -33.78 -93.04
N PRO A 782 15.00 -33.03 -91.92
CA PRO A 782 15.87 -31.86 -91.77
C PRO A 782 16.93 -32.00 -90.64
N THR A 783 18.07 -32.53 -91.06
CA THR A 783 19.48 -32.16 -90.77
C THR A 783 19.80 -30.67 -90.36
N PRO A 784 21.04 -30.27 -89.99
CA PRO A 784 22.04 -30.88 -89.05
C PRO A 784 22.98 -29.89 -88.25
N THR A 785 23.67 -30.37 -87.20
CA THR A 785 25.04 -29.92 -86.72
C THR A 785 25.27 -28.45 -86.21
N PRO A 786 26.46 -28.04 -85.69
CA PRO A 786 27.15 -28.53 -84.46
C PRO A 786 27.83 -27.42 -83.58
N GLU A 787 28.25 -27.74 -82.33
CA GLU A 787 29.51 -27.28 -81.66
C GLU A 787 29.71 -27.99 -80.27
N PRO A 788 30.91 -27.98 -79.63
CA PRO A 788 31.29 -29.06 -78.67
C PRO A 788 31.86 -28.66 -77.28
N THR A 789 31.83 -29.64 -76.34
CA THR A 789 32.74 -29.84 -75.16
C THR A 789 32.72 -28.82 -73.99
N PRO A 790 33.26 -29.13 -72.77
CA PRO A 790 33.98 -30.35 -72.33
C PRO A 790 33.51 -31.09 -71.04
N THR A 791 34.04 -32.31 -70.90
CA THR A 791 34.16 -33.26 -69.74
C THR A 791 35.27 -32.84 -68.72
N PRO A 792 35.73 -33.62 -67.69
CA PRO A 792 35.47 -35.02 -67.19
C PRO A 792 35.01 -35.04 -65.69
N THR A 793 35.19 -35.99 -64.73
CA THR A 793 35.98 -37.26 -64.54
C THR A 793 35.38 -38.14 -63.40
N PRO A 794 35.56 -39.49 -63.34
CA PRO A 794 34.95 -40.35 -62.29
C PRO A 794 35.93 -41.20 -61.39
N ASN A 795 35.36 -41.97 -60.43
CA ASN A 795 35.89 -43.22 -59.77
C ASN A 795 36.90 -43.06 -58.58
N PRO A 796 37.23 -44.10 -57.74
CA PRO A 796 36.41 -44.99 -56.88
C PRO A 796 36.85 -45.06 -55.36
N THR A 797 36.22 -45.93 -54.55
CA THR A 797 36.49 -46.36 -53.14
C THR A 797 37.78 -47.24 -52.97
N PRO A 798 38.37 -47.51 -51.76
CA PRO A 798 37.76 -48.27 -50.62
C PRO A 798 38.27 -48.06 -49.13
N GLU A 799 37.56 -48.71 -48.18
CA GLU A 799 37.97 -49.38 -46.88
C GLU A 799 38.63 -48.72 -45.62
N ALA A 800 38.15 -49.19 -44.44
CA ALA A 800 38.85 -49.49 -43.14
C ALA A 800 39.51 -48.34 -42.29
N THR A 801 39.64 -48.36 -40.94
CA THR A 801 39.16 -49.22 -39.80
C THR A 801 39.26 -48.46 -38.44
N THR A 802 38.59 -48.95 -37.38
CA THR A 802 38.73 -48.52 -35.95
C THR A 802 40.02 -49.06 -35.27
N PRO A 803 40.58 -48.45 -34.19
CA PRO A 803 40.17 -48.78 -32.80
C PRO A 803 40.40 -47.71 -31.68
N THR A 804 39.89 -48.02 -30.48
CA THR A 804 40.20 -47.50 -29.11
C THR A 804 41.54 -48.09 -28.55
N PRO A 805 42.03 -47.85 -27.29
CA PRO A 805 41.49 -47.13 -26.10
C PRO A 805 42.48 -46.19 -25.33
N ASP A 806 42.00 -45.64 -24.19
CA ASP A 806 42.58 -45.47 -22.81
C ASP A 806 44.08 -45.86 -22.56
N PRO A 807 44.85 -45.25 -21.59
CA PRO A 807 44.37 -44.91 -20.24
C PRO A 807 44.92 -43.68 -19.46
N ALA A 808 44.24 -43.38 -18.34
CA ALA A 808 44.72 -42.55 -17.21
C ALA A 808 45.75 -43.31 -16.33
N PRO A 809 46.41 -42.70 -15.29
CA PRO A 809 45.74 -42.44 -14.00
C PRO A 809 46.34 -41.29 -13.11
N ALA A 810 45.85 -41.20 -11.86
CA ALA A 810 46.53 -40.70 -10.64
C ALA A 810 46.88 -39.19 -10.54
N THR A 811 46.08 -38.34 -9.86
CA THR A 811 46.03 -38.08 -8.40
C THR A 811 47.28 -37.47 -7.74
N SER A 812 47.20 -36.23 -7.25
CA SER A 812 47.51 -35.88 -5.84
C SER A 812 47.28 -34.39 -5.50
N THR A 813 46.95 -34.14 -4.24
CA THR A 813 46.65 -32.87 -3.55
C THR A 813 47.26 -32.99 -2.13
N PRO A 814 47.50 -31.95 -1.30
CA PRO A 814 47.91 -30.56 -1.50
C PRO A 814 49.21 -30.16 -0.72
N ALA A 815 49.76 -28.96 -0.96
CA ALA A 815 50.39 -28.04 0.03
C ALA A 815 50.68 -26.69 -0.68
N ALA A 816 50.32 -25.47 -0.23
CA ALA A 816 50.29 -24.81 1.08
C ALA A 816 51.65 -24.22 1.54
N SER A 817 51.90 -22.92 1.29
CA SER A 817 52.22 -21.90 2.33
C SER A 817 52.65 -20.51 1.79
N THR A 818 51.99 -19.46 2.30
CA THR A 818 52.48 -18.10 2.64
C THR A 818 53.36 -17.27 1.68
N THR A 819 52.92 -16.04 1.37
CA THR A 819 53.67 -14.81 1.73
C THR A 819 52.78 -13.56 1.79
N THR A 820 53.27 -12.55 2.52
CA THR A 820 52.68 -11.29 3.01
C THR A 820 52.03 -10.30 2.01
N ALA A 821 51.09 -9.52 2.53
CA ALA A 821 50.50 -8.27 1.98
C ALA A 821 51.50 -7.06 2.07
N PRO A 822 51.16 -5.77 1.75
CA PRO A 822 49.86 -5.21 1.32
C PRO A 822 49.88 -4.14 0.18
N ALA A 823 48.70 -3.80 -0.36
CA ALA A 823 48.37 -2.46 -0.89
C ALA A 823 46.84 -2.27 -1.07
N SER A 824 46.36 -1.02 -0.99
CA SER A 824 44.97 -0.66 -1.30
C SER A 824 44.78 -0.39 -2.80
N SER A 825 43.69 -0.87 -3.38
CA SER A 825 43.19 -0.47 -4.71
C SER A 825 41.67 -0.54 -4.75
N ALA A 826 41.02 0.34 -5.50
CA ALA A 826 39.56 0.47 -5.49
C ALA A 826 38.86 -0.71 -6.20
N ALA A 827 37.76 -1.18 -5.64
CA ALA A 827 36.87 -2.12 -6.33
C ALA A 827 36.13 -1.38 -7.46
N ALA A 828 36.22 -1.90 -8.68
CA ALA A 828 35.40 -1.44 -9.79
C ALA A 828 33.94 -1.86 -9.57
N ALA A 829 32.99 -1.01 -9.97
CA ALA A 829 31.58 -1.39 -9.99
C ALA A 829 31.35 -2.53 -11.00
N PRO A 830 30.43 -3.47 -10.73
CA PRO A 830 30.06 -4.50 -11.71
C PRO A 830 29.43 -3.87 -12.96
N ALA A 831 29.60 -4.52 -14.10
CA ALA A 831 28.98 -4.08 -15.36
C ALA A 831 27.44 -4.11 -15.25
N GLN A 832 26.78 -3.04 -15.69
CA GLN A 832 25.32 -2.98 -15.72
C GLN A 832 24.76 -3.96 -16.75
N VAL A 833 23.66 -4.62 -16.39
CA VAL A 833 22.86 -5.42 -17.32
C VAL A 833 21.87 -4.48 -18.02
N THR A 834 21.89 -4.44 -19.35
CA THR A 834 20.86 -3.73 -20.12
C THR A 834 19.60 -4.58 -20.18
N TYR A 835 18.45 -4.00 -19.83
CA TYR A 835 17.14 -4.62 -19.99
C TYR A 835 16.30 -3.84 -21.01
N ASP A 836 15.39 -4.55 -21.67
CA ASP A 836 14.51 -4.02 -22.72
C ASP A 836 13.07 -3.91 -22.22
N ILE A 837 12.28 -3.03 -22.85
CA ILE A 837 10.81 -3.06 -22.74
C ILE A 837 10.26 -3.94 -23.86
N LEU A 838 9.62 -5.05 -23.48
CA LEU A 838 9.06 -6.06 -24.38
C LEU A 838 7.65 -5.72 -24.86
N ASP A 839 6.86 -5.01 -24.04
CA ASP A 839 5.49 -4.62 -24.35
C ASP A 839 5.09 -3.35 -23.57
N GLY A 840 4.09 -2.63 -24.05
CA GLY A 840 3.55 -1.41 -23.42
C GLY A 840 4.31 -0.10 -23.74
N ALA A 841 5.44 -0.16 -24.44
CA ALA A 841 6.20 1.03 -24.85
C ALA A 841 5.37 1.99 -25.72
N GLY A 842 5.29 3.27 -25.32
CA GLY A 842 4.52 4.29 -26.04
C GLY A 842 2.99 4.14 -25.91
N SER A 843 2.50 3.27 -25.03
CA SER A 843 1.05 3.08 -24.82
C SER A 843 0.36 4.35 -24.31
N SER A 844 -0.95 4.43 -24.51
CA SER A 844 -1.75 5.56 -24.05
C SER A 844 -2.96 5.12 -23.23
N TRP A 845 -3.31 5.94 -22.24
CA TRP A 845 -4.47 5.78 -21.38
C TRP A 845 -5.30 7.05 -21.39
N THR A 846 -6.62 6.93 -21.56
CA THR A 846 -7.54 8.08 -21.63
C THR A 846 -7.89 8.57 -20.22
N GLN A 847 -7.71 9.87 -19.99
CA GLN A 847 -7.85 10.46 -18.66
C GLN A 847 -9.26 10.29 -18.08
N ASN A 848 -9.33 10.04 -16.77
CA ASN A 848 -10.57 9.82 -16.00
C ASN A 848 -11.40 8.61 -16.46
N THR A 849 -10.75 7.57 -17.01
CA THR A 849 -11.39 6.25 -17.25
C THR A 849 -11.02 5.25 -16.16
N ASP A 850 -11.70 4.10 -16.12
CA ASP A 850 -11.40 2.99 -15.20
C ASP A 850 -10.51 1.91 -15.84
N GLY A 851 -9.88 2.20 -16.99
CA GLY A 851 -8.93 1.29 -17.62
C GLY A 851 -7.60 1.22 -16.86
N SER A 852 -6.91 0.08 -16.97
CA SER A 852 -5.53 -0.10 -16.49
C SER A 852 -4.52 0.08 -17.62
N LEU A 853 -3.28 0.44 -17.27
CA LEU A 853 -2.15 0.50 -18.20
C LEU A 853 -1.10 -0.53 -17.80
N ALA A 854 -0.59 -1.32 -18.75
CA ALA A 854 0.40 -2.37 -18.50
C ALA A 854 1.67 -2.17 -19.35
N ILE A 855 2.84 -2.43 -18.76
CA ILE A 855 4.16 -2.34 -19.41
C ILE A 855 5.02 -3.52 -18.95
N ARG A 856 5.74 -4.17 -19.87
CA ARG A 856 6.50 -5.41 -19.62
C ARG A 856 7.98 -5.22 -19.93
N GLY A 857 8.85 -5.50 -18.97
CA GLY A 857 10.31 -5.50 -19.14
C GLY A 857 10.90 -6.91 -19.29
N SER A 858 12.09 -7.02 -19.90
CA SER A 858 12.77 -8.30 -20.14
C SER A 858 13.43 -8.92 -18.91
N GLY A 859 13.66 -8.12 -17.85
CA GLY A 859 14.29 -8.60 -16.62
C GLY A 859 13.41 -9.54 -15.77
N GLU A 860 14.09 -10.39 -15.00
CA GLU A 860 13.50 -11.39 -14.11
C GLU A 860 12.81 -10.73 -12.91
N ILE A 861 11.61 -11.22 -12.55
CA ILE A 861 10.84 -10.70 -11.41
C ILE A 861 11.56 -10.87 -10.06
N SER A 862 12.39 -11.90 -9.93
CA SER A 862 13.27 -12.16 -8.77
C SER A 862 14.27 -11.05 -8.48
N LYS A 863 14.60 -10.22 -9.49
CA LYS A 863 15.52 -9.10 -9.41
C LYS A 863 14.83 -7.74 -9.28
N PHE A 864 13.51 -7.68 -9.39
CA PHE A 864 12.76 -6.42 -9.45
C PHE A 864 12.88 -5.64 -8.12
N ARG A 865 13.00 -4.32 -8.19
CA ARG A 865 13.08 -3.41 -7.03
C ARG A 865 11.92 -2.43 -6.97
N GLU A 866 11.76 -1.62 -8.01
CA GLU A 866 10.86 -0.46 -8.01
C GLU A 866 10.45 -0.06 -9.43
N VAL A 867 9.37 0.72 -9.53
CA VAL A 867 8.94 1.43 -10.73
C VAL A 867 9.08 2.93 -10.45
N LYS A 868 9.54 3.70 -11.45
CA LYS A 868 9.48 5.17 -11.40
C LYS A 868 8.60 5.71 -12.53
N VAL A 869 7.90 6.81 -12.23
CA VAL A 869 7.25 7.67 -13.22
C VAL A 869 7.78 9.08 -13.03
N ASP A 870 8.28 9.71 -14.10
CA ASP A 870 8.94 11.02 -14.08
C ASP A 870 10.05 11.17 -13.02
N GLY A 871 10.81 10.09 -12.84
CA GLY A 871 11.91 10.00 -11.87
C GLY A 871 11.46 9.81 -10.42
N VAL A 872 10.15 9.79 -10.14
CA VAL A 872 9.58 9.56 -8.81
C VAL A 872 9.22 8.08 -8.64
N THR A 873 9.73 7.44 -7.60
CA THR A 873 9.37 6.06 -7.24
C THR A 873 7.88 5.95 -6.92
N VAL A 874 7.21 5.00 -7.57
CA VAL A 874 5.78 4.72 -7.38
C VAL A 874 5.61 3.77 -6.19
N ASP A 875 4.70 4.10 -5.28
CA ASP A 875 4.33 3.22 -4.17
C ASP A 875 3.77 1.88 -4.70
N PRO A 876 4.25 0.71 -4.21
CA PRO A 876 3.74 -0.62 -4.60
C PRO A 876 2.22 -0.80 -4.48
N VAL A 877 1.52 0.00 -3.66
CA VAL A 877 0.05 -0.01 -3.57
C VAL A 877 -0.62 0.41 -4.89
N ASN A 878 0.08 1.11 -5.78
CA ASN A 878 -0.47 1.72 -7.00
C ASN A 878 -0.35 0.86 -8.27
N TYR A 879 0.34 -0.28 -8.20
CA TYR A 879 0.48 -1.23 -9.31
C TYR A 879 0.34 -2.69 -8.85
N THR A 880 0.42 -3.62 -9.78
CA THR A 880 0.59 -5.06 -9.55
C THR A 880 1.71 -5.59 -10.42
N VAL A 881 2.46 -6.58 -9.92
CA VAL A 881 3.52 -7.27 -10.68
C VAL A 881 3.12 -8.72 -10.91
N THR A 882 3.31 -9.25 -12.12
CA THR A 882 3.01 -10.65 -12.46
C THR A 882 4.18 -11.32 -13.18
N GLU A 883 4.27 -12.65 -13.04
CA GLU A 883 5.34 -13.48 -13.57
C GLU A 883 5.20 -13.75 -15.09
N GLY A 884 6.31 -14.12 -15.75
CA GLY A 884 6.41 -14.22 -17.21
C GLY A 884 7.17 -13.06 -17.86
N SER A 885 8.39 -12.78 -17.36
CA SER A 885 9.06 -11.47 -17.47
C SER A 885 8.32 -10.38 -16.65
N THR A 886 9.02 -9.35 -16.18
CA THR A 886 8.43 -8.38 -15.22
C THR A 886 7.34 -7.51 -15.88
N ILE A 887 6.07 -7.85 -15.64
CA ILE A 887 4.91 -7.06 -16.09
C ILE A 887 4.46 -6.16 -14.94
N ILE A 888 4.32 -4.86 -15.20
CA ILE A 888 3.75 -3.86 -14.30
C ILE A 888 2.39 -3.44 -14.84
N THR A 889 1.34 -3.53 -14.02
CA THR A 889 0.01 -2.99 -14.34
C THR A 889 -0.37 -1.91 -13.33
N PHE A 890 -0.55 -0.66 -13.78
CA PHE A 890 -0.99 0.45 -12.93
C PHE A 890 -2.49 0.39 -12.64
N LYS A 891 -2.86 0.75 -11.42
CA LYS A 891 -4.27 0.88 -11.00
C LYS A 891 -4.87 2.19 -11.53
N PRO A 892 -6.18 2.23 -11.90
CA PRO A 892 -6.81 3.44 -12.44
C PRO A 892 -6.69 4.66 -11.54
N GLU A 893 -6.78 4.51 -10.21
CA GLU A 893 -6.66 5.63 -9.26
C GLU A 893 -5.28 6.31 -9.28
N TYR A 894 -4.21 5.56 -9.59
CA TYR A 894 -2.89 6.15 -9.78
C TYR A 894 -2.81 6.91 -11.10
N LEU A 895 -3.33 6.34 -12.18
CA LEU A 895 -3.36 7.00 -13.51
C LEU A 895 -4.21 8.27 -13.50
N LYS A 896 -5.31 8.29 -12.72
CA LYS A 896 -6.14 9.48 -12.46
C LYS A 896 -5.41 10.60 -11.71
N SER A 897 -4.30 10.31 -11.02
CA SER A 897 -3.49 11.34 -10.37
C SER A 897 -2.50 12.06 -11.31
N LEU A 898 -2.27 11.52 -12.51
CA LEU A 898 -1.35 12.09 -13.49
C LEU A 898 -2.02 13.18 -14.34
N SER A 899 -1.22 14.19 -14.70
CA SER A 899 -1.58 15.22 -15.69
C SER A 899 -1.82 14.61 -17.08
N ALA A 900 -2.54 15.30 -17.96
CA ALA A 900 -2.51 14.94 -19.38
C ALA A 900 -1.13 15.30 -19.98
N GLY A 901 -0.53 14.38 -20.72
CA GLY A 901 0.84 14.52 -21.23
C GLY A 901 1.55 13.20 -21.49
N ASN A 902 2.81 13.28 -21.90
CA ASN A 902 3.69 12.12 -22.06
C ASN A 902 4.59 11.98 -20.83
N HIS A 903 4.43 10.89 -20.11
CA HIS A 903 5.14 10.54 -18.88
C HIS A 903 6.25 9.54 -19.17
N SER A 904 7.39 9.72 -18.50
CA SER A 904 8.50 8.77 -18.54
C SER A 904 8.31 7.66 -17.52
N PHE A 905 8.73 6.44 -17.84
CA PHE A 905 8.59 5.23 -17.04
C PHE A 905 9.91 4.48 -16.97
N GLU A 906 10.35 4.10 -15.77
CA GLU A 906 11.54 3.26 -15.55
C GLU A 906 11.19 2.03 -14.70
N LEU A 907 11.61 0.86 -15.18
CA LEU A 907 11.67 -0.41 -14.45
C LEU A 907 13.07 -0.60 -13.87
N VAL A 908 13.17 -0.86 -12.57
CA VAL A 908 14.46 -1.01 -11.87
C VAL A 908 14.61 -2.43 -11.30
N TRP A 909 15.74 -3.07 -11.63
CA TRP A 909 16.15 -4.37 -11.07
C TRP A 909 17.42 -4.24 -10.22
N THR A 910 17.92 -5.35 -9.67
CA THR A 910 19.13 -5.39 -8.83
C THR A 910 20.42 -5.00 -9.54
N ASP A 911 20.48 -5.18 -10.87
CA ASP A 911 21.68 -5.13 -11.71
C ASP A 911 21.53 -4.29 -13.00
N GLY A 912 20.36 -3.66 -13.22
CA GLY A 912 20.04 -2.89 -14.42
C GLY A 912 18.68 -2.19 -14.37
N THR A 913 18.39 -1.36 -15.38
CA THR A 913 17.08 -0.72 -15.57
C THR A 913 16.63 -0.76 -17.04
N ALA A 914 15.34 -0.52 -17.30
CA ALA A 914 14.76 -0.35 -18.63
C ALA A 914 13.76 0.80 -18.60
N ALA A 915 13.76 1.66 -19.63
CA ALA A 915 12.93 2.86 -19.65
C ALA A 915 12.14 3.01 -20.96
N THR A 916 10.98 3.65 -20.85
CA THR A 916 10.13 4.05 -21.99
C THR A 916 9.26 5.25 -21.60
N ASN A 917 8.27 5.61 -22.42
CA ASN A 917 7.26 6.61 -22.10
C ASN A 917 5.85 6.05 -22.32
N PHE A 918 4.84 6.66 -21.70
CA PHE A 918 3.42 6.45 -21.97
C PHE A 918 2.66 7.78 -21.98
N THR A 919 1.51 7.85 -22.64
CA THR A 919 0.73 9.10 -22.81
C THR A 919 -0.61 9.05 -22.09
N VAL A 920 -0.83 9.95 -21.13
CA VAL A 920 -2.15 10.25 -20.57
C VAL A 920 -2.86 11.21 -21.53
N ALA A 921 -3.85 10.70 -22.27
CA ALA A 921 -4.56 11.45 -23.29
C ALA A 921 -5.79 12.17 -22.72
N GLU A 922 -6.00 13.44 -23.08
CA GLU A 922 -7.19 14.20 -22.69
C GLU A 922 -8.48 13.53 -23.18
N ASN A 923 -9.52 13.53 -22.33
CA ASN A 923 -10.81 12.93 -22.65
C ASN A 923 -11.73 13.94 -23.38
N ALA A 924 -12.03 13.67 -24.66
CA ALA A 924 -12.66 14.61 -25.57
C ALA A 924 -14.09 15.06 -25.17
N ASP A 925 -14.80 14.29 -24.34
CA ASP A 925 -16.17 14.63 -23.89
C ASP A 925 -16.22 15.79 -22.89
N GLN A 926 -15.09 16.30 -22.38
CA GLN A 926 -15.06 17.52 -21.56
C GLN A 926 -15.00 18.83 -22.38
N SER A 927 -15.22 18.79 -23.70
CA SER A 927 -15.08 19.93 -24.63
C SER A 927 -16.22 20.99 -24.57
N ALA A 928 -16.75 21.28 -23.38
CA ALA A 928 -17.81 22.27 -23.14
C ALA A 928 -17.26 23.65 -22.70
N LYS A 929 -16.74 24.42 -23.67
CA LYS A 929 -16.31 25.85 -23.60
C LYS A 929 -14.92 26.15 -22.98
N SER A 930 -13.93 26.24 -23.86
CA SER A 930 -12.81 27.20 -23.73
C SER A 930 -13.25 28.62 -24.20
N PRO A 931 -12.46 29.70 -24.05
CA PRO A 931 -11.24 29.88 -24.87
C PRO A 931 -10.00 30.40 -24.12
N LYS A 932 -8.81 30.15 -24.72
CA LYS A 932 -7.51 30.75 -24.35
C LYS A 932 -7.18 31.94 -25.26
N THR A 933 -6.70 33.03 -24.66
CA THR A 933 -5.64 33.96 -25.09
C THR A 933 -5.24 34.74 -23.83
N GLY A 934 -4.02 35.21 -23.61
CA GLY A 934 -2.81 35.32 -24.43
C GLY A 934 -1.95 36.41 -23.74
N GLU A 935 -0.63 36.40 -23.89
CA GLU A 935 0.24 37.36 -23.20
C GLU A 935 0.06 38.80 -23.74
N ASP A 936 -0.19 39.78 -22.87
CA ASP A 936 0.51 41.06 -22.92
C ASP A 936 0.39 41.85 -21.59
N PHE A 937 1.34 42.75 -21.32
CA PHE A 937 1.51 43.44 -20.04
C PHE A 937 0.96 44.88 -20.11
N SER A 938 -0.24 45.14 -19.58
CA SER A 938 -0.83 46.50 -19.57
C SER A 938 -1.29 46.97 -18.18
N ARG A 939 -0.63 48.01 -17.66
CA ARG A 939 -0.88 48.62 -16.34
C ARG A 939 -2.21 49.39 -16.22
N THR A 940 -3.03 49.43 -17.28
CA THR A 940 -4.17 50.35 -17.39
C THR A 940 -5.50 49.75 -16.90
N LEU A 941 -5.57 48.44 -16.60
CA LEU A 941 -6.83 47.81 -16.17
C LEU A 941 -7.14 47.99 -14.67
N CYS A 942 -6.12 48.19 -13.83
CA CYS A 942 -6.28 48.33 -12.37
C CYS A 942 -7.04 49.59 -11.93
N THR A 943 -7.18 50.61 -12.79
CA THR A 943 -7.84 51.89 -12.47
C THR A 943 -9.28 52.01 -12.96
N VAL A 944 -9.78 51.08 -13.78
CA VAL A 944 -11.17 51.12 -14.31
C VAL A 944 -12.11 50.22 -13.51
N LEU A 945 -11.66 49.04 -13.08
CA LEU A 945 -12.45 48.15 -12.20
C LEU A 945 -12.66 48.71 -10.79
N LEU A 946 -11.92 49.76 -10.41
CA LEU A 946 -12.11 50.51 -9.16
C LEU A 946 -13.32 51.46 -9.16
N MET A 947 -14.05 51.61 -10.28
CA MET A 947 -15.17 52.58 -10.40
C MET A 947 -16.54 52.00 -10.80
N VAL A 948 -16.70 50.67 -10.93
CA VAL A 948 -18.03 50.05 -11.24
C VAL A 948 -18.42 48.92 -10.29
N SER A 949 -18.02 49.01 -9.01
CA SER A 949 -18.69 48.31 -7.91
C SER A 949 -19.85 49.13 -7.30
N CYS A 950 -19.93 50.43 -7.60
CA CYS A 950 -20.91 51.37 -7.04
C CYS A 950 -22.31 51.33 -7.68
N ALA A 951 -22.60 50.37 -8.57
CA ALA A 951 -23.85 50.31 -9.35
C ALA A 951 -24.66 49.01 -9.20
N GLY A 952 -24.31 48.13 -8.24
CA GLY A 952 -24.95 46.81 -8.08
C GLY A 952 -26.07 46.70 -7.03
N LEU A 953 -26.16 47.62 -6.07
CA LEU A 953 -27.00 47.45 -4.86
C LEU A 953 -28.40 48.10 -4.91
N ALA A 954 -28.75 48.82 -5.98
CA ALA A 954 -30.05 49.50 -6.11
C ALA A 954 -31.21 48.59 -6.57
N GLY A 955 -30.95 47.35 -6.97
CA GLY A 955 -31.89 46.55 -7.77
C GLY A 955 -33.00 45.79 -7.03
N MET A 956 -32.87 45.50 -5.72
CA MET A 956 -33.76 44.54 -5.03
C MET A 956 -34.53 45.06 -3.82
N PHE A 957 -34.54 46.37 -3.55
CA PHE A 957 -35.33 46.94 -2.44
C PHE A 957 -36.79 47.27 -2.78
N VAL A 958 -37.25 47.00 -4.01
CA VAL A 958 -38.58 47.45 -4.52
C VAL A 958 -39.50 46.27 -4.88
N ARG A 959 -39.64 45.24 -4.03
CA ARG A 959 -40.76 44.28 -4.16
C ARG A 959 -41.33 43.59 -2.91
N ARG A 960 -41.20 44.17 -1.70
CA ARG A 960 -41.97 43.63 -0.54
C ARG A 960 -42.46 44.61 0.54
N LYS A 961 -42.85 45.84 0.17
CA LYS A 961 -43.66 46.72 1.03
C LYS A 961 -44.85 47.35 0.30
N ARG A 962 -45.78 46.50 -0.16
CA ARG A 962 -47.10 46.94 -0.68
C ARG A 962 -48.17 45.86 -0.46
N ASN A 963 -48.70 45.80 0.76
CA ASN A 963 -50.08 45.44 1.13
C ASN A 963 -50.26 45.73 2.63
N ASN A 964 -51.51 46.00 3.05
CA ASN A 964 -51.91 46.75 4.26
C ASN A 964 -51.58 48.27 4.15
N VAL A 965 -52.09 49.03 3.18
CA VAL A 965 -53.49 49.43 2.82
C VAL A 965 -53.83 50.80 3.40
N ARG A 966 -53.97 51.78 2.47
CA ARG A 966 -54.06 53.24 2.67
C ARG A 966 -52.79 53.85 3.25
#